data_AF-A0A2D7VWL2-F1
#
_entry.id   AF-A0A2D7VWL2-F1
#
_cell.length_a   1.000
_cell.length_b   1.000
_cell.length_c   1.000
_cell.angle_alpha   90.00
_cell.angle_beta   90.00
_cell.angle_gamma   90.00
#
_symmetry.space_group_name_H-M   'P 1'
#
loop_
_entity.id
_entity.type
_entity.pdbx_description
1 polymer ?
#
loop_
_entity_poly.entity_id
_entity_poly.type
_entity_poly.pdbx_seq_one_letter_code
_entity_poly.pdbx_strand_id
1 'polypeptide(L)'
;MPSKNILFIRCLFFLAFCCTSLQSIGQELPVKHIKERIEFYKQNARGPYKSIHWFCADGEVREARDPCPKDKDEAVQHADYRDDVKKLAKDHHIFFGEILASTDRTAFWDAKNNQSRLKQYQLNRYLESVDDGWIQQKSQYYRGAIQIEDEQAWGVEFYQKFLPRDERVTNQFFLLKQSLRDIPHDGDTNLAQLMRSQSKNIADAFPKFMDARIKIHGNPTKEDIAMVKKFQQNNAAKLSTELKTELAALEKTLEEFHAPVNLTALKTQVNQLSNANTIKTRLLSFVESYDDTANPESTLVDLADILCVIRTSITDAASGNDRLLLLDLSNKFEDILLKKSQEWQPDDLLGLMEKIRNLSLAAAGTGLIELWEWNTIAPALETHLGTTELSIKDLTEFLETSRGVVEWSASMVKANYQDVVDSYTMFEPLSYGFIDDRIRSSVALDLGKAVSKLGSKIAEHANLSNSVMRLDSQSTVRGLNPGYAFGELVVVPESSENIDINPNHIYIFQKPPSDLKPVAGIMTVSEGNLVSHVQLLARNLGIPNAALSGENLKDLKKYHGDKVFYAVSAKGNVILKPEDKMSQEEKELFSKKERNSEKIAVPVDQIKLDVCEVLDMATVDASDSGKLCGPKAANLGQLKKMFPENVVEGVVIPFGIFRQHMDQQMPGETVSYWTFLIDTFAEANVKRTNQIAEAEVEAYQLERLGRLKTAIEEMPLEPYFEKQLEQKFAAAFKNKMGNVPVFLRSDTNMEDLKEFTGAGLNLTLFNILDKENILEGIKKVWASPYTERSFKWRQKYLNNPENVYPSILIIPSVDVEYSGVMITKGINRGNEDDLTVAFSRGAGGAV
;
A
#
# COMPACT_ATOMS: atom_id res chain seq x y z
N MET A 1 77.96 6.41 -15.55
CA MET A 1 77.66 6.29 -17.00
C MET A 1 78.00 4.88 -17.44
N PRO A 2 77.24 4.21 -18.31
CA PRO A 2 75.77 4.12 -18.39
C PRO A 2 75.32 2.61 -18.58
N SER A 3 74.13 2.23 -18.12
CA SER A 3 72.87 2.00 -18.88
C SER A 3 72.65 0.59 -19.47
N LYS A 4 71.58 -0.04 -18.96
CA LYS A 4 70.52 -0.83 -19.62
C LYS A 4 70.23 -2.12 -18.85
N ASN A 5 69.22 -2.07 -17.97
CA ASN A 5 68.30 -3.17 -17.64
C ASN A 5 67.27 -2.71 -16.60
N ILE A 6 66.47 -1.70 -16.95
CA ILE A 6 65.25 -1.33 -16.22
C ILE A 6 64.15 -1.18 -17.26
N LEU A 7 63.59 -2.30 -17.71
CA LEU A 7 62.28 -2.32 -18.38
C LEU A 7 61.63 -3.72 -18.34
N PHE A 8 61.77 -4.45 -17.22
CA PHE A 8 61.10 -5.77 -17.09
C PHE A 8 60.57 -6.12 -15.68
N ILE A 9 60.59 -5.20 -14.72
CA ILE A 9 60.08 -5.42 -13.34
C ILE A 9 59.16 -4.27 -12.91
N ARG A 10 58.23 -3.87 -13.79
CA ARG A 10 57.11 -2.96 -13.43
C ARG A 10 55.73 -3.31 -14.03
N CYS A 11 55.60 -4.42 -14.74
CA CYS A 11 54.29 -4.86 -15.29
C CYS A 11 53.62 -6.02 -14.53
N LEU A 12 54.18 -6.51 -13.42
CA LEU A 12 53.63 -7.68 -12.70
C LEU A 12 53.09 -7.41 -11.29
N PHE A 13 52.94 -6.14 -10.89
CA PHE A 13 52.34 -5.77 -9.59
C PHE A 13 51.16 -4.80 -9.70
N PHE A 14 50.53 -4.72 -10.88
CA PHE A 14 49.35 -3.86 -11.14
C PHE A 14 48.17 -4.65 -11.72
N LEU A 15 48.04 -5.94 -11.33
CA LEU A 15 47.02 -6.85 -11.88
C LEU A 15 46.32 -7.69 -10.80
N ALA A 16 46.27 -7.20 -9.55
CA ALA A 16 45.63 -7.89 -8.44
C ALA A 16 44.72 -7.01 -7.56
N PHE A 17 44.27 -5.85 -8.06
CA PHE A 17 43.29 -5.03 -7.36
C PHE A 17 42.34 -4.37 -8.37
N CYS A 18 41.04 -4.39 -8.04
CA CYS A 18 39.90 -3.81 -8.79
C CYS A 18 39.39 -4.63 -9.98
N CYS A 19 38.45 -5.53 -9.71
CA CYS A 19 37.04 -5.37 -10.10
C CYS A 19 36.28 -6.64 -9.70
N THR A 20 36.15 -6.87 -8.39
CA THR A 20 34.96 -7.58 -7.90
C THR A 20 33.80 -6.62 -8.13
N SER A 21 33.11 -6.78 -9.25
CA SER A 21 31.77 -6.23 -9.44
C SER A 21 30.92 -6.79 -8.30
N LEU A 22 30.77 -5.97 -7.26
CA LEU A 22 29.74 -6.16 -6.25
C LEU A 22 28.42 -6.15 -7.02
N GLN A 23 27.89 -7.34 -7.27
CA GLN A 23 26.48 -7.52 -7.54
C GLN A 23 25.74 -6.82 -6.40
N SER A 24 25.09 -5.70 -6.70
CA SER A 24 24.11 -5.08 -5.81
C SER A 24 22.87 -5.97 -5.79
N ILE A 25 23.01 -7.16 -5.20
CA ILE A 25 21.88 -7.89 -4.64
C ILE A 25 21.48 -7.05 -3.43
N GLY A 26 20.26 -6.51 -3.42
CA GLY A 26 19.75 -5.81 -2.24
C GLY A 26 19.97 -6.69 -1.02
N GLN A 27 20.68 -6.17 -0.01
CA GLN A 27 20.98 -6.93 1.19
C GLN A 27 19.66 -7.34 1.84
N GLU A 28 19.39 -8.65 1.94
CA GLU A 28 18.24 -9.15 2.68
C GLU A 28 18.28 -8.63 4.12
N LEU A 29 17.16 -8.07 4.57
CA LEU A 29 17.02 -7.57 5.93
C LEU A 29 17.24 -8.72 6.94
N PRO A 30 18.13 -8.57 7.93
CA PRO A 30 18.42 -9.62 8.90
C PRO A 30 17.33 -9.69 9.97
N VAL A 31 16.09 -10.02 9.57
CA VAL A 31 14.86 -9.94 10.39
C VAL A 31 15.02 -10.63 11.74
N LYS A 32 15.57 -11.85 11.78
CA LYS A 32 15.81 -12.58 13.04
C LYS A 32 16.72 -11.82 13.99
N HIS A 33 17.79 -11.23 13.45
CA HIS A 33 18.74 -10.46 14.26
C HIS A 33 18.11 -9.17 14.79
N ILE A 34 17.31 -8.47 13.98
CA ILE A 34 16.62 -7.25 14.39
C ILE A 34 15.65 -7.55 15.55
N LYS A 35 14.88 -8.65 15.47
CA LYS A 35 13.98 -9.09 16.56
C LYS A 35 14.73 -9.33 17.86
N GLU A 36 15.84 -10.06 17.81
CA GLU A 36 16.70 -10.31 18.98
C GLU A 36 17.23 -9.01 19.60
N ARG A 37 17.58 -8.02 18.76
CA ARG A 37 18.07 -6.71 19.21
C ARG A 37 16.98 -5.86 19.84
N ILE A 38 15.77 -5.86 19.29
CA ILE A 38 14.61 -5.16 19.87
C ILE A 38 14.36 -5.67 21.29
N GLU A 39 14.26 -6.98 21.48
CA GLU A 39 14.07 -7.58 22.82
C GLU A 39 15.19 -7.23 23.78
N PHE A 40 16.44 -7.20 23.29
CA PHE A 40 17.57 -6.74 24.08
C PHE A 40 17.41 -5.27 24.50
N TYR A 41 17.01 -4.37 23.59
CA TYR A 41 16.81 -2.95 23.92
C TYR A 41 15.70 -2.76 24.97
N LYS A 42 14.54 -3.42 24.80
CA LYS A 42 13.43 -3.38 25.77
C LYS A 42 13.91 -3.73 27.19
N GLN A 43 14.78 -4.73 27.31
CA GLN A 43 15.27 -5.22 28.60
C GLN A 43 16.48 -4.45 29.16
N ASN A 44 17.12 -3.59 28.36
CA ASN A 44 18.33 -2.88 28.73
C ASN A 44 18.02 -1.52 29.37
N ALA A 45 18.64 -1.20 30.51
CA ALA A 45 18.46 0.09 31.19
C ALA A 45 18.87 1.31 30.35
N ARG A 46 19.70 1.13 29.32
CA ARG A 46 20.10 2.16 28.35
C ARG A 46 19.49 1.96 26.97
N GLY A 47 18.70 0.90 26.75
CA GLY A 47 18.02 0.63 25.47
C GLY A 47 18.99 0.66 24.28
N PRO A 48 18.70 1.45 23.22
CA PRO A 48 19.53 1.59 22.03
C PRO A 48 20.79 2.46 22.25
N TYR A 49 21.04 2.94 23.47
CA TYR A 49 22.12 3.87 23.80
C TYR A 49 23.31 3.22 24.51
N LYS A 50 24.49 3.84 24.40
CA LYS A 50 25.77 3.36 24.92
C LYS A 50 26.21 4.13 26.17
N SER A 51 26.55 5.41 26.02
CA SER A 51 26.99 6.31 27.10
C SER A 51 26.66 7.77 26.74
N ILE A 52 26.56 8.63 27.75
CA ILE A 52 26.30 10.07 27.58
C ILE A 52 27.62 10.80 27.43
N HIS A 53 27.68 11.73 26.48
CA HIS A 53 28.84 12.57 26.21
C HIS A 53 28.38 14.01 25.94
N TRP A 54 29.33 14.94 26.05
CA TRP A 54 29.21 16.27 25.49
C TRP A 54 29.74 16.27 24.05
N PHE A 55 28.98 16.84 23.13
CA PHE A 55 29.35 17.00 21.73
C PHE A 55 29.55 18.50 21.48
N CYS A 56 30.82 18.92 21.37
CA CYS A 56 31.18 20.31 21.17
C CYS A 56 31.07 20.71 19.69
N ALA A 57 30.86 22.00 19.39
CA ALA A 57 30.70 22.52 18.03
C ALA A 57 31.90 22.28 17.09
N ASP A 58 33.10 22.07 17.62
CA ASP A 58 34.31 21.74 16.85
C ASP A 58 34.47 20.23 16.55
N GLY A 59 33.46 19.42 16.90
CA GLY A 59 33.44 17.97 16.73
C GLY A 59 34.16 17.20 17.84
N GLU A 60 34.64 17.87 18.90
CA GLU A 60 35.21 17.21 20.06
C GLU A 60 34.11 16.52 20.88
N VAL A 61 34.32 15.25 21.24
CA VAL A 61 33.42 14.48 22.12
C VAL A 61 34.09 14.34 23.48
N ARG A 62 33.41 14.81 24.54
CA ARG A 62 33.91 14.80 25.92
C ARG A 62 33.04 13.96 26.85
N GLU A 63 33.63 13.49 27.93
CA GLU A 63 32.92 12.71 28.96
C GLU A 63 31.80 13.54 29.61
N ALA A 64 30.71 12.91 30.05
CA ALA A 64 29.55 13.62 30.62
C ALA A 64 29.88 14.56 31.81
N ARG A 65 30.97 14.29 32.53
CA ARG A 65 31.44 15.09 33.69
C ARG A 65 32.40 16.23 33.30
N ASP A 66 32.82 16.31 32.03
CA ASP A 66 33.72 17.32 31.49
C ASP A 66 32.98 18.14 30.42
N PRO A 67 32.20 19.17 30.82
CA PRO A 67 31.44 19.98 29.88
C PRO A 67 32.37 20.73 28.91
N CYS A 68 31.87 21.00 27.71
CA CYS A 68 32.60 21.81 26.75
C CYS A 68 32.96 23.19 27.35
N PRO A 69 34.14 23.74 27.03
CA PRO A 69 34.52 25.09 27.43
C PRO A 69 33.47 26.15 27.07
N LYS A 70 33.29 27.17 27.92
CA LYS A 70 32.24 28.20 27.79
C LYS A 70 32.33 29.07 26.53
N ASP A 71 33.46 29.05 25.85
CA ASP A 71 33.76 29.72 24.59
C ASP A 71 33.34 28.90 23.35
N LYS A 72 32.85 27.67 23.55
CA LYS A 72 32.23 26.85 22.51
C LYS A 72 30.71 26.96 22.62
N ASP A 73 30.14 27.97 21.96
CA ASP A 73 28.69 28.04 21.75
C ASP A 73 28.19 26.74 21.07
N GLU A 74 26.99 26.26 21.42
CA GLU A 74 26.33 25.06 20.84
C GLU A 74 26.79 23.66 21.33
N ALA A 75 27.43 23.53 22.48
CA ALA A 75 27.68 22.21 23.06
C ALA A 75 26.38 21.52 23.53
N VAL A 76 26.10 20.32 23.02
CA VAL A 76 24.91 19.54 23.38
C VAL A 76 25.31 18.28 24.14
N GLN A 77 24.63 17.97 25.24
CA GLN A 77 24.82 16.71 25.96
C GLN A 77 23.73 15.71 25.57
N HIS A 78 24.13 14.56 25.03
CA HIS A 78 23.18 13.48 24.74
C HIS A 78 23.86 12.11 24.79
N ALA A 79 23.07 11.06 24.67
CA ALA A 79 23.60 9.70 24.55
C ALA A 79 24.22 9.45 23.18
N ASP A 80 25.28 8.64 23.13
CA ASP A 80 25.75 8.03 21.89
C ASP A 80 24.99 6.71 21.62
N TYR A 81 24.74 6.43 20.34
CA TYR A 81 24.09 5.19 19.92
C TYR A 81 25.04 4.00 20.10
N ARG A 82 24.47 2.82 20.35
CA ARG A 82 25.24 1.58 20.31
C ARG A 82 25.72 1.28 18.88
N ASP A 83 26.82 0.54 18.79
CA ASP A 83 27.48 0.24 17.51
C ASP A 83 26.59 -0.60 16.57
N ASP A 84 25.72 -1.46 17.14
CA ASP A 84 24.72 -2.23 16.39
C ASP A 84 23.60 -1.35 15.82
N VAL A 85 23.14 -0.32 16.55
CA VAL A 85 22.17 0.66 16.04
C VAL A 85 22.74 1.46 14.88
N LYS A 86 23.98 1.97 15.02
CA LYS A 86 24.67 2.69 13.94
C LYS A 86 24.85 1.83 12.69
N LYS A 87 25.14 0.54 12.88
CA LYS A 87 25.28 -0.43 11.79
C LYS A 87 23.95 -0.67 11.07
N LEU A 88 22.83 -0.85 11.80
CA LEU A 88 21.51 -1.01 11.19
C LEU A 88 21.12 0.21 10.33
N ALA A 89 21.36 1.42 10.83
CA ALA A 89 21.09 2.65 10.08
C ALA A 89 21.92 2.74 8.79
N LYS A 90 23.21 2.36 8.85
CA LYS A 90 24.12 2.43 7.71
C LYS A 90 23.88 1.35 6.66
N ASP A 91 23.71 0.10 7.10
CA ASP A 91 23.70 -1.06 6.21
C ASP A 91 22.29 -1.35 5.67
N HIS A 92 21.24 -0.99 6.43
CA HIS A 92 19.85 -1.34 6.10
C HIS A 92 18.88 -0.16 6.11
N HIS A 93 19.34 1.08 6.36
CA HIS A 93 18.50 2.28 6.43
C HIS A 93 17.35 2.18 7.45
N ILE A 94 17.60 1.48 8.57
CA ILE A 94 16.66 1.32 9.70
C ILE A 94 17.14 2.13 10.90
N PHE A 95 16.32 3.05 11.40
CA PHE A 95 16.67 4.01 12.44
C PHE A 95 15.87 3.76 13.73
N PHE A 96 16.57 3.59 14.86
CA PHE A 96 15.97 3.33 16.17
C PHE A 96 16.38 4.37 17.21
N GLY A 97 15.41 4.86 17.99
CA GLY A 97 15.65 5.73 19.15
C GLY A 97 16.39 7.02 18.80
N GLU A 98 16.08 7.61 17.65
CA GLU A 98 16.73 8.83 17.13
C GLU A 98 16.75 9.96 18.17
N ILE A 99 17.91 10.61 18.26
CA ILE A 99 18.21 11.82 19.02
C ILE A 99 18.34 12.93 17.97
N LEU A 100 17.31 13.77 17.84
CA LEU A 100 17.24 14.77 16.79
C LEU A 100 18.37 15.79 16.93
N ALA A 101 18.69 16.21 18.16
CA ALA A 101 19.75 17.19 18.42
C ALA A 101 21.12 16.78 17.86
N SER A 102 21.35 15.47 17.67
CA SER A 102 22.58 14.91 17.10
C SER A 102 22.55 14.66 15.58
N THR A 103 21.40 14.90 14.95
CA THR A 103 21.11 14.44 13.59
C THR A 103 21.15 15.60 12.59
N ASP A 104 21.84 15.43 11.45
CA ASP A 104 21.75 16.41 10.36
C ASP A 104 20.33 16.47 9.79
N ARG A 105 19.78 17.69 9.72
CA ARG A 105 18.41 17.96 9.24
C ARG A 105 18.17 17.50 7.80
N THR A 106 19.19 17.52 6.95
CA THR A 106 19.08 17.05 5.55
C THR A 106 19.02 15.53 5.48
N ALA A 107 19.88 14.86 6.26
CA ALA A 107 19.86 13.42 6.42
C ALA A 107 18.56 12.93 7.08
N PHE A 108 17.98 13.70 8.00
CA PHE A 108 16.67 13.41 8.61
C PHE A 108 15.51 13.56 7.61
N TRP A 109 15.51 14.65 6.83
CA TRP A 109 14.51 14.84 5.77
C TRP A 109 14.59 13.76 4.68
N ASP A 110 15.77 13.20 4.43
CA ASP A 110 15.95 11.96 3.67
C ASP A 110 15.25 11.92 2.30
N ALA A 111 15.38 13.01 1.54
CA ALA A 111 14.67 13.14 0.26
C ALA A 111 15.02 12.06 -0.77
N LYS A 112 16.22 11.48 -0.70
CA LYS A 112 16.67 10.43 -1.62
C LYS A 112 15.94 9.10 -1.41
N ASN A 113 15.42 8.87 -0.21
CA ASN A 113 14.68 7.66 0.15
C ASN A 113 13.24 8.00 0.52
N ASN A 114 12.61 8.94 -0.20
CA ASN A 114 11.21 9.32 -0.01
C ASN A 114 10.87 9.66 1.47
N GLN A 115 11.71 10.46 2.13
CA GLN A 115 11.54 10.87 3.53
C GLN A 115 11.48 9.68 4.51
N SER A 116 12.10 8.54 4.18
CA SER A 116 12.01 7.31 4.97
C SER A 116 12.43 7.50 6.42
N ARG A 117 13.56 8.20 6.68
CA ARG A 117 14.03 8.44 8.05
C ARG A 117 13.03 9.25 8.90
N LEU A 118 12.46 10.33 8.37
CA LEU A 118 11.39 11.10 9.02
C LEU A 118 10.17 10.22 9.33
N LYS A 119 9.72 9.43 8.35
CA LYS A 119 8.57 8.53 8.50
C LYS A 119 8.82 7.43 9.56
N GLN A 120 10.04 6.90 9.59
CA GLN A 120 10.49 5.95 10.63
C GLN A 120 10.49 6.59 12.02
N TYR A 121 10.90 7.85 12.15
CA TYR A 121 10.81 8.58 13.41
C TYR A 121 9.36 8.63 13.93
N GLN A 122 8.42 9.04 13.07
CA GLN A 122 7.00 9.09 13.43
C GLN A 122 6.43 7.70 13.79
N LEU A 123 6.86 6.65 13.09
CA LEU A 123 6.50 5.27 13.40
C LEU A 123 7.07 4.81 14.75
N ASN A 124 8.34 5.14 15.05
CA ASN A 124 8.95 4.83 16.35
C ASN A 124 8.19 5.53 17.49
N ARG A 125 7.82 6.80 17.33
CA ARG A 125 7.01 7.55 18.32
C ARG A 125 5.64 6.90 18.55
N TYR A 126 5.01 6.40 17.50
CA TYR A 126 3.81 5.60 17.63
C TYR A 126 4.07 4.31 18.41
N LEU A 127 5.08 3.52 18.05
CA LEU A 127 5.43 2.27 18.71
C LEU A 127 5.70 2.50 20.21
N GLU A 128 6.47 3.54 20.55
CA GLU A 128 6.71 3.95 21.94
C GLU A 128 5.41 4.25 22.69
N SER A 129 4.44 4.91 22.04
CA SER A 129 3.14 5.22 22.66
C SER A 129 2.23 4.02 22.83
N VAL A 130 2.34 3.02 21.95
CA VAL A 130 1.49 1.83 21.96
C VAL A 130 2.17 0.61 22.54
N ASP A 131 3.41 0.65 23.04
CA ASP A 131 4.13 -0.51 23.58
C ASP A 131 5.00 -0.16 24.80
N ASP A 132 4.49 0.65 25.74
CA ASP A 132 5.20 1.01 26.99
C ASP A 132 6.63 1.50 26.74
N GLY A 133 6.79 2.46 25.82
CA GLY A 133 8.10 2.96 25.40
C GLY A 133 8.83 2.07 24.39
N TRP A 134 8.28 0.93 23.97
CA TRP A 134 8.83 0.01 22.97
C TRP A 134 10.31 -0.32 23.27
N ILE A 135 11.25 -0.09 22.34
CA ILE A 135 12.69 -0.29 22.57
C ILE A 135 13.26 0.56 23.72
N GLN A 136 12.52 1.56 24.17
CA GLN A 136 12.84 2.43 25.30
C GLN A 136 12.20 2.00 26.62
N GLN A 137 11.57 0.82 26.71
CA GLN A 137 10.77 0.42 27.88
C GLN A 137 11.48 0.63 29.23
N LYS A 138 12.79 0.33 29.31
CA LYS A 138 13.59 0.65 30.51
C LYS A 138 14.40 1.93 30.39
N SER A 139 14.84 2.31 29.19
CA SER A 139 15.65 3.52 28.98
C SER A 139 14.86 4.82 28.94
N GLN A 140 13.54 4.78 28.96
CA GLN A 140 12.70 5.97 29.17
C GLN A 140 13.03 6.69 30.50
N TYR A 141 13.61 5.97 31.47
CA TYR A 141 14.10 6.51 32.74
C TYR A 141 15.61 6.84 32.74
N TYR A 142 16.31 6.65 31.61
CA TYR A 142 17.74 6.93 31.48
C TYR A 142 17.99 8.44 31.32
N ARG A 143 18.04 9.14 32.45
CA ARG A 143 18.20 10.60 32.51
C ARG A 143 19.49 11.06 31.81
N GLY A 144 19.36 12.12 31.01
CA GLY A 144 20.46 12.73 30.25
C GLY A 144 20.74 12.08 28.89
N ALA A 145 19.96 11.08 28.48
CA ALA A 145 20.08 10.49 27.15
C ALA A 145 19.63 11.44 26.03
N ILE A 146 18.55 12.19 26.30
CA ILE A 146 17.94 13.19 25.42
C ILE A 146 17.56 14.38 26.29
N GLN A 147 17.82 15.60 25.81
CA GLN A 147 17.38 16.85 26.44
C GLN A 147 16.28 17.47 25.58
N ILE A 148 15.10 17.68 26.17
CA ILE A 148 13.93 18.11 25.40
C ILE A 148 14.10 19.51 24.82
N GLU A 149 14.84 20.37 25.50
CA GLU A 149 15.13 21.74 25.07
C GLU A 149 15.97 21.74 23.79
N ASP A 150 16.96 20.84 23.68
CA ASP A 150 17.82 20.72 22.51
C ASP A 150 17.07 20.08 21.33
N GLU A 151 16.20 19.09 21.60
CA GLU A 151 15.33 18.51 20.57
C GLU A 151 14.33 19.54 20.02
N GLN A 152 13.78 20.40 20.88
CA GLN A 152 12.87 21.49 20.50
C GLN A 152 13.59 22.55 19.64
N ALA A 153 14.75 23.00 20.09
CA ALA A 153 15.58 23.92 19.31
C ALA A 153 15.90 23.32 17.94
N TRP A 154 16.24 22.04 17.90
CA TRP A 154 16.49 21.34 16.66
C TRP A 154 15.27 21.28 15.74
N GLY A 155 14.09 21.02 16.28
CA GLY A 155 12.82 20.95 15.53
C GLY A 155 12.44 22.30 14.92
N VAL A 156 12.58 23.39 15.67
CA VAL A 156 12.37 24.75 15.15
C VAL A 156 13.29 25.03 13.96
N GLU A 157 14.58 24.74 14.10
CA GLU A 157 15.57 24.92 13.02
C GLU A 157 15.30 23.99 11.82
N PHE A 158 14.79 22.78 12.06
CA PHE A 158 14.36 21.87 11.01
C PHE A 158 13.25 22.50 10.16
N TYR A 159 12.19 23.00 10.78
CA TYR A 159 11.10 23.63 10.05
C TYR A 159 11.51 24.94 9.37
N GLN A 160 12.33 25.76 10.02
CA GLN A 160 12.92 26.96 9.40
C GLN A 160 13.72 26.65 8.12
N LYS A 161 14.39 25.50 8.08
CA LYS A 161 15.14 25.05 6.89
C LYS A 161 14.24 24.52 5.78
N PHE A 162 13.16 23.80 6.12
CA PHE A 162 12.37 23.05 5.14
C PHE A 162 11.08 23.74 4.66
N LEU A 163 10.41 24.54 5.49
CA LEU A 163 9.16 25.21 5.14
C LEU A 163 9.27 26.40 4.15
N PRO A 164 10.40 27.10 3.97
CA PRO A 164 10.46 28.24 3.04
C PRO A 164 10.25 27.91 1.55
N ARG A 165 10.26 26.65 1.13
CA ARG A 165 10.11 26.27 -0.29
C ARG A 165 8.68 25.89 -0.63
N ASP A 166 8.04 26.65 -1.51
CA ASP A 166 6.64 26.46 -1.91
C ASP A 166 6.38 25.06 -2.46
N GLU A 167 7.21 24.63 -3.41
CA GLU A 167 7.10 23.30 -4.01
C GLU A 167 7.09 22.19 -2.96
N ARG A 168 7.89 22.31 -1.90
CA ARG A 168 7.94 21.32 -0.83
C ARG A 168 6.67 21.34 0.00
N VAL A 169 6.21 22.53 0.39
CA VAL A 169 4.99 22.68 1.19
C VAL A 169 3.78 22.18 0.42
N THR A 170 3.69 22.47 -0.88
CA THR A 170 2.60 22.00 -1.74
C THR A 170 2.66 20.48 -1.95
N ASN A 171 3.82 19.92 -2.31
CA ASN A 171 3.94 18.51 -2.66
C ASN A 171 4.00 17.55 -1.45
N GLN A 172 4.29 18.07 -0.25
CA GLN A 172 4.46 17.29 0.97
C GLN A 172 3.60 17.84 2.13
N PHE A 173 2.50 18.54 1.81
CA PHE A 173 1.66 19.23 2.81
C PHE A 173 1.22 18.28 3.93
N PHE A 174 0.66 17.13 3.56
CA PHE A 174 0.19 16.13 4.52
C PHE A 174 1.32 15.62 5.41
N LEU A 175 2.45 15.20 4.82
CA LEU A 175 3.60 14.69 5.58
C LEU A 175 4.18 15.74 6.53
N LEU A 176 4.34 16.99 6.06
CA LEU A 176 4.81 18.09 6.88
C LEU A 176 3.85 18.32 8.04
N LYS A 177 2.54 18.49 7.79
CA LYS A 177 1.54 18.70 8.84
C LYS A 177 1.52 17.56 9.87
N GLN A 178 1.65 16.31 9.42
CA GLN A 178 1.73 15.15 10.31
C GLN A 178 3.01 15.16 11.14
N SER A 179 4.15 15.57 10.58
CA SER A 179 5.43 15.61 11.31
C SER A 179 5.39 16.53 12.53
N LEU A 180 4.60 17.61 12.49
CA LEU A 180 4.46 18.55 13.62
C LEU A 180 3.83 17.88 14.84
N ARG A 181 3.08 16.79 14.67
CA ARG A 181 2.51 16.02 15.80
C ARG A 181 3.57 15.20 16.55
N ASP A 182 4.71 14.94 15.93
CA ASP A 182 5.73 14.01 16.44
C ASP A 182 7.08 14.69 16.74
N ILE A 183 7.49 15.69 15.95
CA ILE A 183 8.74 16.45 16.15
C ILE A 183 8.52 17.53 17.20
N PRO A 184 9.29 17.58 18.29
CA PRO A 184 9.17 18.63 19.31
C PRO A 184 9.61 19.99 18.76
N HIS A 185 8.81 21.05 18.94
CA HIS A 185 9.16 22.40 18.44
C HIS A 185 8.45 23.58 19.14
N ASP A 186 7.28 23.40 19.77
CA ASP A 186 6.51 24.49 20.40
C ASP A 186 6.20 24.29 21.89
N GLY A 187 6.88 23.35 22.54
CA GLY A 187 6.58 22.97 23.93
C GLY A 187 5.42 21.98 24.08
N ASP A 188 4.93 21.39 22.98
CA ASP A 188 3.68 20.62 22.97
C ASP A 188 3.66 19.37 23.85
N THR A 189 2.45 19.09 24.35
CA THR A 189 2.02 17.81 24.92
C THR A 189 0.94 17.23 24.01
N ASN A 190 1.23 16.14 23.30
CA ASN A 190 0.23 15.42 22.50
C ASN A 190 -0.76 14.70 23.44
N LEU A 191 -1.74 15.43 23.97
CA LEU A 191 -2.68 14.96 24.99
C LEU A 191 -3.51 13.75 24.54
N ALA A 192 -3.90 13.71 23.25
CA ALA A 192 -4.64 12.59 22.68
C ALA A 192 -3.83 11.29 22.69
N GLN A 193 -2.56 11.37 22.28
CA GLN A 193 -1.65 10.23 22.29
C GLN A 193 -1.30 9.81 23.71
N LEU A 194 -1.05 10.78 24.60
CA LEU A 194 -0.78 10.53 26.03
C LEU A 194 -1.94 9.80 26.69
N MET A 195 -3.18 10.25 26.46
CA MET A 195 -4.40 9.60 26.96
C MET A 195 -4.54 8.16 26.45
N ARG A 196 -4.28 7.90 25.16
CA ARG A 196 -4.32 6.54 24.58
C ARG A 196 -3.24 5.64 25.17
N SER A 197 -2.04 6.18 25.39
CA SER A 197 -0.93 5.45 26.01
C SER A 197 -1.23 5.10 27.46
N GLN A 198 -1.65 6.08 28.27
CA GLN A 198 -2.02 5.87 29.68
C GLN A 198 -3.17 4.86 29.82
N SER A 199 -4.24 4.99 29.03
CA SER A 199 -5.36 4.05 29.06
C SER A 199 -4.98 2.63 28.65
N LYS A 200 -4.00 2.48 27.75
CA LYS A 200 -3.41 1.18 27.43
C LYS A 200 -2.64 0.61 28.62
N ASN A 201 -1.70 1.37 29.18
CA ASN A 201 -0.86 0.89 30.29
C ASN A 201 -1.69 0.43 31.49
N ILE A 202 -2.75 1.18 31.82
CA ILE A 202 -3.71 0.81 32.87
C ILE A 202 -4.42 -0.51 32.54
N ALA A 203 -4.81 -0.72 31.28
CA ALA A 203 -5.50 -1.95 30.86
C ALA A 203 -4.57 -3.17 30.82
N ASP A 204 -3.32 -2.99 30.45
CA ASP A 204 -2.31 -4.04 30.45
C ASP A 204 -1.98 -4.48 31.89
N ALA A 205 -1.81 -3.50 32.80
CA ALA A 205 -1.59 -3.77 34.22
C ALA A 205 -2.86 -4.24 34.96
N PHE A 206 -4.05 -3.88 34.47
CA PHE A 206 -5.33 -4.27 35.04
C PHE A 206 -6.38 -4.58 33.96
N PRO A 207 -6.44 -5.85 33.47
CA PRO A 207 -7.26 -6.24 32.30
C PRO A 207 -8.75 -5.90 32.36
N LYS A 208 -9.31 -5.66 33.54
CA LYS A 208 -10.71 -5.20 33.71
C LYS A 208 -10.96 -3.80 33.14
N PHE A 209 -9.93 -3.03 32.83
CA PHE A 209 -10.05 -1.71 32.21
C PHE A 209 -10.13 -1.77 30.68
N MET A 210 -10.07 -2.96 30.07
CA MET A 210 -10.05 -3.11 28.60
C MET A 210 -11.26 -2.52 27.90
N ASP A 211 -12.47 -2.61 28.47
CA ASP A 211 -13.68 -2.01 27.86
C ASP A 211 -13.60 -0.48 27.86
N ALA A 212 -13.11 0.11 28.97
CA ALA A 212 -12.88 1.55 29.07
C ALA A 212 -11.78 1.99 28.09
N ARG A 213 -10.72 1.20 27.93
CA ARG A 213 -9.67 1.44 26.92
C ARG A 213 -10.24 1.42 25.50
N ILE A 214 -11.04 0.41 25.14
CA ILE A 214 -11.63 0.31 23.80
C ILE A 214 -12.47 1.57 23.50
N LYS A 215 -13.22 2.05 24.49
CA LYS A 215 -14.00 3.29 24.37
C LYS A 215 -13.09 4.52 24.19
N ILE A 216 -12.10 4.72 25.07
CA ILE A 216 -11.18 5.86 25.03
C ILE A 216 -10.31 5.86 23.75
N HIS A 217 -9.92 4.70 23.24
CA HIS A 217 -9.18 4.54 21.98
C HIS A 217 -10.04 4.82 20.75
N GLY A 218 -11.33 4.47 20.81
CA GLY A 218 -12.26 4.63 19.69
C GLY A 218 -12.87 6.02 19.58
N ASN A 219 -13.43 6.54 20.68
CA ASN A 219 -14.17 7.80 20.71
C ASN A 219 -14.20 8.38 22.15
N PRO A 220 -13.16 9.12 22.56
CA PRO A 220 -13.09 9.71 23.89
C PRO A 220 -14.09 10.86 24.04
N THR A 221 -14.91 10.78 25.08
CA THR A 221 -16.03 11.69 25.39
C THR A 221 -15.87 12.30 26.77
N LYS A 222 -16.52 13.45 27.04
CA LYS A 222 -16.47 14.08 28.37
C LYS A 222 -16.99 13.15 29.48
N GLU A 223 -17.93 12.27 29.14
CA GLU A 223 -18.47 11.24 30.02
C GLU A 223 -17.41 10.21 30.46
N ASP A 224 -16.31 10.08 29.70
CA ASP A 224 -15.24 9.14 30.03
C ASP A 224 -14.44 9.57 31.26
N ILE A 225 -14.34 10.86 31.57
CA ILE A 225 -13.76 11.32 32.84
C ILE A 225 -14.53 10.72 34.03
N ALA A 226 -15.87 10.71 33.95
CA ALA A 226 -16.71 10.12 34.97
C ALA A 226 -16.62 8.58 34.97
N MET A 227 -16.45 7.95 33.79
CA MET A 227 -16.22 6.52 33.66
C MET A 227 -14.93 6.09 34.36
N VAL A 228 -13.81 6.80 34.14
CA VAL A 228 -12.51 6.51 34.78
C VAL A 228 -12.61 6.70 36.29
N LYS A 229 -13.21 7.81 36.76
CA LYS A 229 -13.47 8.05 38.19
C LYS A 229 -14.27 6.93 38.84
N LYS A 230 -15.34 6.50 38.18
CA LYS A 230 -16.21 5.41 38.67
C LYS A 230 -15.47 4.07 38.67
N PHE A 231 -14.64 3.81 37.67
CA PHE A 231 -13.80 2.61 37.62
C PHE A 231 -12.81 2.57 38.78
N GLN A 232 -12.11 3.69 39.03
CA GLN A 232 -11.16 3.80 40.14
C GLN A 232 -11.85 3.60 41.50
N GLN A 233 -13.03 4.19 41.69
CA GLN A 233 -13.82 4.02 42.92
C GLN A 233 -14.29 2.57 43.12
N ASN A 234 -14.85 1.94 42.09
CA ASN A 234 -15.37 0.57 42.18
C ASN A 234 -14.29 -0.49 42.40
N ASN A 235 -13.04 -0.20 42.01
CA ASN A 235 -11.91 -1.12 42.12
C ASN A 235 -10.87 -0.69 43.16
N ALA A 236 -11.13 0.35 43.97
CA ALA A 236 -10.15 0.99 44.86
C ALA A 236 -9.38 0.04 45.79
N ALA A 237 -10.02 -1.06 46.23
CA ALA A 237 -9.43 -2.07 47.10
C ALA A 237 -8.49 -3.06 46.37
N LYS A 238 -8.54 -3.12 45.03
CA LYS A 238 -7.79 -4.05 44.18
C LYS A 238 -6.70 -3.37 43.34
N LEU A 239 -6.65 -2.04 43.32
CA LEU A 239 -5.67 -1.25 42.58
C LEU A 239 -4.40 -1.02 43.41
N SER A 240 -3.24 -1.25 42.81
CA SER A 240 -1.94 -0.89 43.39
C SER A 240 -1.77 0.64 43.49
N THR A 241 -0.76 1.08 44.24
CA THR A 241 -0.45 2.52 44.36
C THR A 241 0.01 3.12 43.03
N GLU A 242 0.80 2.39 42.22
CA GLU A 242 1.13 2.83 40.85
C GLU A 242 -0.12 2.98 39.98
N LEU A 243 -1.01 1.97 39.96
CA LEU A 243 -2.24 2.02 39.16
C LEU A 243 -3.17 3.17 39.54
N LYS A 244 -3.27 3.50 40.84
CA LYS A 244 -4.03 4.67 41.29
C LYS A 244 -3.43 5.98 40.79
N THR A 245 -2.10 6.04 40.67
CA THR A 245 -1.39 7.21 40.16
C THR A 245 -1.57 7.34 38.65
N GLU A 246 -1.48 6.24 37.91
CA GLU A 246 -1.74 6.22 36.46
C GLU A 246 -3.18 6.56 36.11
N LEU A 247 -4.16 6.00 36.85
CA LEU A 247 -5.58 6.36 36.68
C LEU A 247 -5.82 7.85 36.93
N ALA A 248 -5.24 8.42 37.99
CA ALA A 248 -5.32 9.85 38.26
C ALA A 248 -4.63 10.70 37.18
N ALA A 249 -3.52 10.22 36.61
CA ALA A 249 -2.86 10.87 35.49
C ALA A 249 -3.72 10.85 34.22
N LEU A 250 -4.36 9.70 33.91
CA LEU A 250 -5.31 9.57 32.80
C LEU A 250 -6.52 10.48 33.00
N GLU A 251 -7.08 10.57 34.21
CA GLU A 251 -8.16 11.51 34.53
C GLU A 251 -7.76 12.95 34.24
N LYS A 252 -6.58 13.37 34.70
CA LYS A 252 -6.07 14.71 34.44
C LYS A 252 -5.86 14.97 32.95
N THR A 253 -5.29 14.01 32.22
CA THR A 253 -5.10 14.12 30.77
C THR A 253 -6.44 14.19 30.02
N LEU A 254 -7.47 13.44 30.46
CA LEU A 254 -8.83 13.56 29.92
C LEU A 254 -9.45 14.93 30.23
N GLU A 255 -9.25 15.46 31.44
CA GLU A 255 -9.72 16.81 31.83
C GLU A 255 -9.05 17.90 31.01
N GLU A 256 -7.74 17.81 30.77
CA GLU A 256 -6.98 18.73 29.92
C GLU A 256 -7.40 18.59 28.45
N PHE A 257 -7.59 17.36 27.96
CA PHE A 257 -8.04 17.10 26.59
C PHE A 257 -9.43 17.67 26.31
N HIS A 258 -10.33 17.66 27.30
CA HIS A 258 -11.68 18.21 27.17
C HIS A 258 -11.83 19.64 27.70
N ALA A 259 -10.74 20.31 28.07
CA ALA A 259 -10.76 21.69 28.54
C ALA A 259 -11.26 22.65 27.42
N PRO A 260 -11.95 23.75 27.79
CA PRO A 260 -12.36 24.77 26.83
C PRO A 260 -11.16 25.34 26.06
N VAL A 261 -11.41 25.72 24.80
CA VAL A 261 -10.38 26.29 23.92
C VAL A 261 -9.80 27.57 24.54
N ASN A 262 -8.48 27.65 24.70
CA ASN A 262 -7.80 28.85 25.19
C ASN A 262 -7.69 29.91 24.08
N LEU A 263 -8.75 30.70 23.90
CA LEU A 263 -8.84 31.77 22.90
C LEU A 263 -7.73 32.82 23.04
N THR A 264 -7.30 33.13 24.26
CA THR A 264 -6.20 34.08 24.50
C THR A 264 -4.88 33.56 23.93
N ALA A 265 -4.59 32.26 24.11
CA ALA A 265 -3.41 31.62 23.54
C ALA A 265 -3.48 31.59 22.01
N LEU A 266 -4.61 31.19 21.42
CA LEU A 266 -4.81 31.18 19.97
C LEU A 266 -4.65 32.58 19.37
N LYS A 267 -5.27 33.60 19.97
CA LYS A 267 -5.13 34.99 19.53
C LYS A 267 -3.69 35.47 19.62
N THR A 268 -2.96 35.06 20.66
CA THR A 268 -1.53 35.37 20.80
C THR A 268 -0.72 34.74 19.67
N GLN A 269 -0.98 33.46 19.34
CA GLN A 269 -0.30 32.75 18.25
C GLN A 269 -0.58 33.40 16.89
N VAL A 270 -1.84 33.69 16.56
CA VAL A 270 -2.19 34.37 15.29
C VAL A 270 -1.51 35.75 15.20
N ASN A 271 -1.36 36.46 16.31
CA ASN A 271 -0.68 37.76 16.32
C ASN A 271 0.83 37.68 16.05
N GLN A 272 1.48 36.53 16.28
CA GLN A 272 2.90 36.31 15.98
C GLN A 272 3.20 36.27 14.47
N LEU A 273 2.20 36.08 13.61
CA LEU A 273 2.39 36.11 12.16
C LEU A 273 2.93 37.48 11.72
N SER A 274 4.04 37.44 10.97
CA SER A 274 4.91 38.59 10.71
C SER A 274 4.24 39.69 9.87
N ASN A 275 3.31 39.33 8.97
CA ASN A 275 2.65 40.26 8.05
C ASN A 275 1.14 40.36 8.31
N ALA A 276 0.56 41.55 8.14
CA ALA A 276 -0.88 41.75 8.02
C ALA A 276 -1.37 41.29 6.63
N ASN A 277 -1.33 39.98 6.40
CA ASN A 277 -1.85 39.33 5.20
C ASN A 277 -3.33 38.97 5.39
N THR A 278 -4.02 38.68 4.27
CA THR A 278 -5.45 38.31 4.27
C THR A 278 -5.74 37.13 5.20
N ILE A 279 -4.82 36.17 5.30
CA ILE A 279 -4.94 35.01 6.20
C ILE A 279 -4.89 35.42 7.68
N LYS A 280 -3.99 36.31 8.11
CA LYS A 280 -3.95 36.80 9.50
C LYS A 280 -5.26 37.47 9.88
N THR A 281 -5.82 38.31 9.01
CA THR A 281 -7.12 38.95 9.25
C THR A 281 -8.24 37.93 9.37
N ARG A 282 -8.31 36.95 8.45
CA ARG A 282 -9.35 35.90 8.48
C ARG A 282 -9.23 35.01 9.72
N LEU A 283 -8.01 34.66 10.14
CA LEU A 283 -7.74 33.94 11.37
C LEU A 283 -8.14 34.73 12.62
N LEU A 284 -7.81 36.02 12.68
CA LEU A 284 -8.22 36.88 13.80
C LEU A 284 -9.74 37.00 13.86
N SER A 285 -10.41 37.22 12.73
CA SER A 285 -11.88 37.27 12.68
C SER A 285 -12.50 35.95 13.16
N PHE A 286 -11.98 34.81 12.71
CA PHE A 286 -12.43 33.49 13.18
C PHE A 286 -12.23 33.30 14.68
N VAL A 287 -11.05 33.60 15.21
CA VAL A 287 -10.75 33.46 16.65
C VAL A 287 -11.58 34.41 17.50
N GLU A 288 -11.90 35.61 16.99
CA GLU A 288 -12.76 36.58 17.68
C GLU A 288 -14.25 36.21 17.65
N SER A 289 -14.71 35.53 16.59
CA SER A 289 -16.09 35.05 16.48
C SER A 289 -16.30 33.67 17.10
N TYR A 290 -15.23 32.92 17.38
CA TYR A 290 -15.33 31.57 17.93
C TYR A 290 -15.96 31.60 19.34
N ASP A 291 -17.03 30.83 19.49
CA ASP A 291 -17.70 30.58 20.77
C ASP A 291 -17.78 29.06 20.96
N ASP A 292 -17.15 28.57 22.03
CA ASP A 292 -17.11 27.14 22.35
C ASP A 292 -18.50 26.57 22.71
N THR A 293 -19.46 27.45 23.00
CA THR A 293 -20.86 27.13 23.32
C THR A 293 -21.81 27.27 22.12
N ALA A 294 -21.31 27.70 20.96
CA ALA A 294 -22.10 27.81 19.74
C ALA A 294 -22.60 26.44 19.24
N ASN A 295 -23.57 26.47 18.31
CA ASN A 295 -24.09 25.27 17.67
C ASN A 295 -22.93 24.50 17.01
N PRO A 296 -22.72 23.20 17.34
CA PRO A 296 -21.70 22.37 16.74
C PRO A 296 -21.68 22.37 15.21
N GLU A 297 -22.84 22.51 14.57
CA GLU A 297 -23.00 22.63 13.12
C GLU A 297 -22.27 23.86 12.56
N SER A 298 -22.59 25.07 13.04
CA SER A 298 -21.97 26.30 12.58
C SER A 298 -20.48 26.33 12.86
N THR A 299 -20.07 25.84 14.04
CA THR A 299 -18.66 25.79 14.41
C THR A 299 -17.87 24.84 13.51
N LEU A 300 -18.45 23.70 13.11
CA LEU A 300 -17.81 22.76 12.20
C LEU A 300 -17.63 23.37 10.80
N VAL A 301 -18.64 24.11 10.30
CA VAL A 301 -18.55 24.84 9.03
C VAL A 301 -17.39 25.83 9.04
N ASP A 302 -17.32 26.67 10.08
CA ASP A 302 -16.27 27.69 10.21
C ASP A 302 -14.87 27.07 10.35
N LEU A 303 -14.76 25.95 11.10
CA LEU A 303 -13.50 25.22 11.24
C LEU A 303 -13.04 24.55 9.93
N ALA A 304 -13.97 23.96 9.17
CA ALA A 304 -13.64 23.37 7.87
C ALA A 304 -13.14 24.44 6.89
N ASP A 305 -13.78 25.61 6.88
CA ASP A 305 -13.36 26.77 6.09
C ASP A 305 -11.96 27.25 6.50
N ILE A 306 -11.71 27.48 7.80
CA ILE A 306 -10.43 28.03 8.25
C ILE A 306 -9.26 27.07 7.99
N LEU A 307 -9.48 25.75 8.08
CA LEU A 307 -8.49 24.74 7.71
C LEU A 307 -8.15 24.83 6.21
N CYS A 308 -9.17 24.97 5.36
CA CYS A 308 -8.96 25.12 3.92
C CYS A 308 -8.22 26.42 3.59
N VAL A 309 -8.59 27.54 4.24
CA VAL A 309 -7.91 28.84 4.11
C VAL A 309 -6.44 28.73 4.45
N ILE A 310 -6.10 28.08 5.57
CA ILE A 310 -4.69 27.85 5.93
C ILE A 310 -3.98 27.12 4.81
N ARG A 311 -4.56 26.02 4.29
CA ARG A 311 -3.94 25.24 3.22
C ARG A 311 -3.76 26.04 1.94
N THR A 312 -4.76 26.81 1.51
CA THR A 312 -4.70 27.55 0.24
C THR A 312 -3.78 28.77 0.31
N SER A 313 -3.60 29.36 1.49
CA SER A 313 -2.80 30.58 1.68
C SER A 313 -1.44 30.31 2.35
N ILE A 314 -1.04 29.06 2.57
CA ILE A 314 0.25 28.76 3.21
C ILE A 314 1.45 29.26 2.41
N THR A 315 1.33 29.30 1.08
CA THR A 315 2.37 29.84 0.19
C THR A 315 2.44 31.36 0.20
N ASP A 316 1.36 32.04 0.61
CA ASP A 316 1.32 33.50 0.76
C ASP A 316 2.14 33.99 1.98
N ALA A 317 2.47 33.07 2.90
CA ALA A 317 3.32 33.35 4.05
C ALA A 317 4.80 33.48 3.64
N ALA A 318 5.43 34.57 4.07
CA ALA A 318 6.75 34.99 3.60
C ALA A 318 7.93 34.28 4.27
N SER A 319 7.74 33.68 5.45
CA SER A 319 8.81 33.05 6.22
C SER A 319 8.49 31.59 6.61
N GLY A 320 9.54 30.78 6.82
CA GLY A 320 9.40 29.42 7.36
C GLY A 320 8.74 29.40 8.73
N ASN A 321 8.95 30.44 9.56
CA ASN A 321 8.31 30.58 10.86
C ASN A 321 6.80 30.84 10.76
N ASP A 322 6.37 31.72 9.85
CA ASP A 322 4.93 31.95 9.64
C ASP A 322 4.25 30.66 9.16
N ARG A 323 4.91 29.89 8.27
CA ARG A 323 4.39 28.60 7.79
C ARG A 323 4.32 27.54 8.88
N LEU A 324 5.31 27.49 9.78
CA LEU A 324 5.28 26.62 10.96
C LEU A 324 4.06 26.94 11.83
N LEU A 325 3.89 28.22 12.19
CA LEU A 325 2.75 28.73 12.95
C LEU A 325 1.39 28.41 12.29
N LEU A 326 1.29 28.54 10.97
CA LEU A 326 0.06 28.19 10.24
C LEU A 326 -0.24 26.68 10.30
N LEU A 327 0.77 25.82 10.19
CA LEU A 327 0.60 24.38 10.32
C LEU A 327 0.23 23.97 11.76
N ASP A 328 0.79 24.63 12.77
CA ASP A 328 0.41 24.45 14.18
C ASP A 328 -1.06 24.82 14.42
N LEU A 329 -1.47 25.98 13.93
CA LEU A 329 -2.86 26.42 13.99
C LEU A 329 -3.78 25.44 13.24
N SER A 330 -3.34 24.89 12.11
CA SER A 330 -4.08 23.87 11.36
C SER A 330 -4.29 22.59 12.18
N ASN A 331 -3.27 22.08 12.88
CA ASN A 331 -3.41 20.93 13.77
C ASN A 331 -4.36 21.25 14.94
N LYS A 332 -4.25 22.44 15.55
CA LYS A 332 -5.11 22.87 16.66
C LYS A 332 -6.58 23.01 16.24
N PHE A 333 -6.85 23.59 15.07
CA PHE A 333 -8.22 23.69 14.55
C PHE A 333 -8.78 22.34 14.13
N GLU A 334 -7.97 21.42 13.62
CA GLU A 334 -8.40 20.04 13.37
C GLU A 334 -8.82 19.36 14.67
N ASP A 335 -8.05 19.48 15.75
CA ASP A 335 -8.40 18.89 17.05
C ASP A 335 -9.74 19.42 17.60
N ILE A 336 -10.02 20.71 17.41
CA ILE A 336 -11.30 21.31 17.78
C ILE A 336 -12.41 20.78 16.86
N LEU A 337 -12.16 20.69 15.55
CA LEU A 337 -13.13 20.18 14.57
C LEU A 337 -13.53 18.74 14.86
N LEU A 338 -12.57 17.88 15.25
CA LEU A 338 -12.84 16.49 15.62
C LEU A 338 -13.79 16.40 16.82
N LYS A 339 -13.61 17.24 17.84
CA LYS A 339 -14.51 17.30 18.99
C LYS A 339 -15.91 17.77 18.57
N LYS A 340 -16.00 18.85 17.79
CA LYS A 340 -17.29 19.40 17.33
C LYS A 340 -18.04 18.49 16.35
N SER A 341 -17.32 17.75 15.51
CA SER A 341 -17.85 16.72 14.63
C SER A 341 -18.53 15.59 15.42
N GLN A 342 -17.99 15.22 16.57
CA GLN A 342 -18.60 14.19 17.43
C GLN A 342 -19.87 14.72 18.13
N GLU A 343 -19.88 15.99 18.52
CA GLU A 343 -21.06 16.66 19.12
C GLU A 343 -22.23 16.77 18.13
N TRP A 344 -21.96 17.05 16.85
CA TRP A 344 -23.02 17.16 15.84
C TRP A 344 -23.46 15.80 15.29
N GLN A 345 -24.64 15.30 15.67
CA GLN A 345 -25.20 14.04 15.16
C GLN A 345 -26.53 14.29 14.43
N PRO A 346 -26.51 14.75 13.16
CA PRO A 346 -27.73 15.03 12.41
C PRO A 346 -28.51 13.74 12.13
N ASP A 347 -29.83 13.81 12.24
CA ASP A 347 -30.75 12.69 12.02
C ASP A 347 -31.55 12.80 10.72
N ASP A 348 -31.67 14.01 10.17
CA ASP A 348 -32.25 14.26 8.86
C ASP A 348 -31.20 14.16 7.74
N LEU A 349 -31.70 14.08 6.50
CA LEU A 349 -30.88 13.86 5.32
C LEU A 349 -30.01 15.08 4.97
N LEU A 350 -30.57 16.29 5.12
CA LEU A 350 -29.87 17.54 4.77
C LEU A 350 -28.68 17.75 5.71
N GLY A 351 -28.90 17.64 7.02
CA GLY A 351 -27.83 17.77 8.01
C GLY A 351 -26.72 16.72 7.81
N LEU A 352 -27.06 15.49 7.40
CA LEU A 352 -26.05 14.48 7.07
C LEU A 352 -25.23 14.84 5.83
N MET A 353 -25.87 15.32 4.77
CA MET A 353 -25.20 15.76 3.55
C MET A 353 -24.29 16.97 3.83
N GLU A 354 -24.75 17.94 4.61
CA GLU A 354 -23.97 19.11 5.04
C GLU A 354 -22.77 18.69 5.89
N LYS A 355 -22.96 17.74 6.82
CA LYS A 355 -21.86 17.19 7.61
C LYS A 355 -20.81 16.53 6.73
N ILE A 356 -21.23 15.70 5.77
CA ILE A 356 -20.31 15.04 4.83
C ILE A 356 -19.55 16.06 3.98
N ARG A 357 -20.23 17.07 3.43
CA ARG A 357 -19.58 18.12 2.63
C ARG A 357 -18.53 18.88 3.43
N ASN A 358 -18.83 19.29 4.66
CA ASN A 358 -17.89 20.06 5.48
C ASN A 358 -16.73 19.21 6.00
N LEU A 359 -16.96 17.94 6.34
CA LEU A 359 -15.87 17.00 6.66
C LEU A 359 -15.00 16.70 5.44
N SER A 360 -15.57 16.71 4.23
CA SER A 360 -14.81 16.55 2.98
C SER A 360 -13.96 17.80 2.69
N LEU A 361 -14.48 19.00 2.95
CA LEU A 361 -13.70 20.24 2.90
C LEU A 361 -12.57 20.24 3.95
N ALA A 362 -12.83 19.77 5.17
CA ALA A 362 -11.81 19.64 6.20
C ALA A 362 -10.76 18.57 5.85
N ALA A 363 -11.14 17.48 5.18
CA ALA A 363 -10.19 16.52 4.63
C ALA A 363 -9.26 17.18 3.60
N ALA A 364 -9.79 18.08 2.76
CA ALA A 364 -8.96 18.93 1.91
C ALA A 364 -8.11 19.90 2.75
N GLY A 365 -8.64 20.64 3.71
CA GLY A 365 -7.87 21.56 4.54
C GLY A 365 -6.71 20.90 5.31
N THR A 366 -6.88 19.64 5.71
CA THR A 366 -5.89 18.86 6.48
C THR A 366 -4.88 18.10 5.61
N GLY A 367 -5.04 18.09 4.29
CA GLY A 367 -4.16 17.36 3.39
C GLY A 367 -4.51 15.89 3.19
N LEU A 368 -5.63 15.39 3.72
CA LEU A 368 -6.06 14.00 3.53
C LEU A 368 -6.49 13.70 2.09
N ILE A 369 -7.01 14.70 1.37
CA ILE A 369 -7.23 14.66 -0.08
C ILE A 369 -6.55 15.88 -0.70
N GLU A 370 -6.23 15.86 -2.00
CA GLU A 370 -5.63 16.99 -2.69
C GLU A 370 -6.62 18.12 -3.00
N LEU A 371 -6.12 19.36 -3.13
CA LEU A 371 -6.97 20.52 -3.46
C LEU A 371 -7.66 20.37 -4.82
N TRP A 372 -7.00 19.75 -5.80
CA TRP A 372 -7.59 19.50 -7.12
C TRP A 372 -8.70 18.43 -7.05
N GLU A 373 -8.56 17.43 -6.17
CA GLU A 373 -9.60 16.41 -5.93
C GLU A 373 -10.83 17.10 -5.36
N TRP A 374 -10.66 17.92 -4.32
CA TRP A 374 -11.74 18.73 -3.75
C TRP A 374 -12.43 19.61 -4.79
N ASN A 375 -11.67 20.39 -5.57
CA ASN A 375 -12.23 21.28 -6.59
C ASN A 375 -13.04 20.53 -7.67
N THR A 376 -12.69 19.27 -7.92
CA THR A 376 -13.40 18.41 -8.89
C THR A 376 -14.72 17.88 -8.31
N ILE A 377 -14.73 17.48 -7.04
CA ILE A 377 -15.90 16.85 -6.41
C ILE A 377 -16.85 17.84 -5.73
N ALA A 378 -16.38 19.03 -5.35
CA ALA A 378 -17.17 20.00 -4.58
C ALA A 378 -18.52 20.31 -5.24
N PRO A 379 -18.62 20.52 -6.57
CA PRO A 379 -19.92 20.73 -7.22
C PRO A 379 -20.90 19.56 -6.99
N ALA A 380 -20.43 18.31 -7.02
CA ALA A 380 -21.27 17.13 -6.79
C ALA A 380 -21.74 17.01 -5.33
N LEU A 381 -20.95 17.53 -4.37
CA LEU A 381 -21.32 17.58 -2.96
C LEU A 381 -22.15 18.81 -2.57
N GLU A 382 -22.28 19.80 -3.47
CA GLU A 382 -22.94 21.08 -3.18
C GLU A 382 -24.25 21.28 -3.96
N THR A 383 -24.37 20.72 -5.16
CA THR A 383 -25.50 20.95 -6.10
C THR A 383 -26.87 20.75 -5.46
N HIS A 384 -26.97 19.82 -4.51
CA HIS A 384 -28.23 19.42 -3.91
C HIS A 384 -28.45 19.97 -2.49
N LEU A 385 -27.47 20.67 -1.92
CA LEU A 385 -27.60 21.30 -0.60
C LEU A 385 -28.64 22.43 -0.69
N GLY A 386 -29.73 22.32 0.08
CA GLY A 386 -30.86 23.27 0.07
C GLY A 386 -32.05 22.86 -0.80
N THR A 387 -32.01 21.69 -1.44
CA THR A 387 -33.20 21.12 -2.09
C THR A 387 -34.09 20.40 -1.07
N THR A 388 -35.41 20.47 -1.26
CA THR A 388 -36.40 19.81 -0.39
C THR A 388 -36.79 18.41 -0.86
N GLU A 389 -36.49 18.07 -2.11
CA GLU A 389 -36.79 16.77 -2.73
C GLU A 389 -35.60 16.32 -3.57
N LEU A 390 -35.20 15.05 -3.44
CA LEU A 390 -34.08 14.43 -4.14
C LEU A 390 -34.49 13.05 -4.66
N SER A 391 -34.02 12.69 -5.86
CA SER A 391 -34.20 11.32 -6.34
C SER A 391 -33.21 10.38 -5.67
N ILE A 392 -33.55 9.08 -5.61
CA ILE A 392 -32.61 8.03 -5.13
C ILE A 392 -31.32 8.04 -5.96
N LYS A 393 -31.42 8.39 -7.26
CA LYS A 393 -30.27 8.50 -8.15
C LYS A 393 -29.31 9.60 -7.67
N ASP A 394 -29.83 10.80 -7.41
CA ASP A 394 -29.02 11.95 -6.96
C ASP A 394 -28.33 11.64 -5.60
N LEU A 395 -29.06 11.00 -4.69
CA LEU A 395 -28.51 10.55 -3.41
C LEU A 395 -27.43 9.48 -3.56
N THR A 396 -27.60 8.58 -4.54
CA THR A 396 -26.60 7.55 -4.84
C THR A 396 -25.33 8.18 -5.42
N GLU A 397 -25.45 9.16 -6.32
CA GLU A 397 -24.30 9.90 -6.88
C GLU A 397 -23.55 10.71 -5.80
N PHE A 398 -24.28 11.36 -4.88
CA PHE A 398 -23.69 12.02 -3.72
C PHE A 398 -22.95 11.02 -2.81
N LEU A 399 -23.58 9.87 -2.52
CA LEU A 399 -22.99 8.81 -1.70
C LEU A 399 -21.72 8.23 -2.32
N GLU A 400 -21.72 7.96 -3.62
CA GLU A 400 -20.56 7.46 -4.37
C GLU A 400 -19.40 8.45 -4.33
N THR A 401 -19.67 9.73 -4.57
CA THR A 401 -18.66 10.80 -4.47
C THR A 401 -18.08 10.86 -3.06
N SER A 402 -18.94 10.82 -2.05
CA SER A 402 -18.54 10.90 -0.64
C SER A 402 -17.72 9.69 -0.18
N ARG A 403 -18.04 8.49 -0.69
CA ARG A 403 -17.24 7.28 -0.46
C ARG A 403 -15.84 7.41 -1.06
N GLY A 404 -15.73 7.98 -2.26
CA GLY A 404 -14.44 8.30 -2.88
C GLY A 404 -13.56 9.16 -1.97
N VAL A 405 -14.12 10.18 -1.31
CA VAL A 405 -13.37 11.02 -0.36
C VAL A 405 -12.81 10.22 0.82
N VAL A 406 -13.60 9.30 1.38
CA VAL A 406 -13.17 8.42 2.48
C VAL A 406 -12.01 7.52 2.03
N GLU A 407 -12.13 6.94 0.84
CA GLU A 407 -11.12 6.07 0.25
C GLU A 407 -9.80 6.83 -0.05
N TRP A 408 -9.90 8.02 -0.64
CA TRP A 408 -8.73 8.87 -0.91
C TRP A 408 -8.05 9.33 0.38
N SER A 409 -8.83 9.69 1.40
CA SER A 409 -8.31 10.07 2.72
C SER A 409 -7.49 8.95 3.36
N ALA A 410 -8.00 7.71 3.34
CA ALA A 410 -7.28 6.55 3.84
C ALA A 410 -6.05 6.22 2.97
N SER A 411 -6.16 6.40 1.66
CA SER A 411 -5.10 6.14 0.70
C SER A 411 -3.94 7.13 0.81
N MET A 412 -4.20 8.40 1.16
CA MET A 412 -3.16 9.40 1.39
C MET A 412 -2.22 9.00 2.54
N VAL A 413 -2.76 8.45 3.63
CA VAL A 413 -1.97 7.91 4.74
C VAL A 413 -1.09 6.75 4.26
N LYS A 414 -1.68 5.79 3.52
CA LYS A 414 -0.94 4.65 2.97
C LYS A 414 0.16 5.11 2.00
N ALA A 415 -0.16 6.01 1.08
CA ALA A 415 0.80 6.53 0.09
C ALA A 415 2.02 7.18 0.74
N ASN A 416 1.87 7.78 1.93
CA ASN A 416 2.98 8.37 2.66
C ASN A 416 3.77 7.35 3.47
N TYR A 417 3.13 6.36 4.10
CA TYR A 417 3.77 5.56 5.16
C TYR A 417 3.85 4.04 4.90
N GLN A 418 3.13 3.48 3.92
CA GLN A 418 2.99 2.03 3.75
C GLN A 418 4.34 1.33 3.57
N ASP A 419 5.24 1.87 2.75
CA ASP A 419 6.57 1.25 2.50
C ASP A 419 7.39 1.09 3.79
N VAL A 420 7.34 2.09 4.67
CA VAL A 420 8.05 2.08 5.97
C VAL A 420 7.36 1.13 6.95
N VAL A 421 6.03 1.11 6.96
CA VAL A 421 5.25 0.19 7.80
C VAL A 421 5.49 -1.26 7.38
N ASP A 422 5.51 -1.56 6.09
CA ASP A 422 5.79 -2.90 5.56
C ASP A 422 7.21 -3.34 5.92
N SER A 423 8.18 -2.41 5.81
CA SER A 423 9.57 -2.64 6.22
C SER A 423 9.68 -3.03 7.69
N TYR A 424 8.97 -2.32 8.58
CA TYR A 424 8.97 -2.61 10.01
C TYR A 424 8.17 -3.86 10.36
N THR A 425 7.06 -4.13 9.67
CA THR A 425 6.15 -5.26 9.95
C THR A 425 6.87 -6.61 9.86
N MET A 426 7.92 -6.71 9.03
CA MET A 426 8.77 -7.90 8.96
C MET A 426 9.38 -8.29 10.31
N PHE A 427 9.72 -7.31 11.15
CA PHE A 427 10.36 -7.54 12.45
C PHE A 427 9.57 -7.06 13.68
N GLU A 428 8.64 -6.12 13.53
CA GLU A 428 7.81 -5.54 14.59
C GLU A 428 6.33 -5.50 14.16
N PRO A 429 5.52 -6.52 14.50
CA PRO A 429 4.12 -6.62 14.07
C PRO A 429 3.22 -5.47 14.54
N LEU A 430 3.55 -4.80 15.64
CA LEU A 430 2.74 -3.66 16.15
C LEU A 430 2.74 -2.47 15.19
N SER A 431 3.74 -2.37 14.30
CA SER A 431 3.81 -1.31 13.28
C SER A 431 2.61 -1.29 12.33
N TYR A 432 1.91 -2.41 12.13
CA TYR A 432 0.70 -2.48 11.31
C TYR A 432 -0.41 -1.52 11.79
N GLY A 433 -0.49 -1.29 13.10
CA GLY A 433 -1.51 -0.40 13.68
C GLY A 433 -1.29 1.08 13.38
N PHE A 434 -0.11 1.48 12.88
CA PHE A 434 0.24 2.88 12.65
C PHE A 434 -0.70 3.58 11.65
N ILE A 435 -0.98 2.93 10.51
CA ILE A 435 -1.85 3.50 9.48
C ILE A 435 -3.27 3.72 10.03
N ASP A 436 -3.79 2.73 10.76
CA ASP A 436 -5.12 2.81 11.39
C ASP A 436 -5.17 3.94 12.43
N ASP A 437 -4.13 4.12 13.25
CA ASP A 437 -4.05 5.23 14.21
C ASP A 437 -4.04 6.60 13.52
N ARG A 438 -3.27 6.77 12.44
CA ARG A 438 -3.26 8.02 11.65
C ARG A 438 -4.62 8.32 11.01
N ILE A 439 -5.33 7.30 10.53
CA ILE A 439 -6.67 7.47 9.96
C ILE A 439 -7.68 7.83 11.07
N ARG A 440 -7.66 7.11 12.20
CA ARG A 440 -8.60 7.30 13.31
C ARG A 440 -8.42 8.61 14.07
N SER A 441 -7.21 9.15 14.08
CA SER A 441 -6.89 10.44 14.70
C SER A 441 -7.07 11.64 13.75
N SER A 442 -7.87 11.46 12.69
CA SER A 442 -8.10 12.45 11.65
C SER A 442 -9.59 12.55 11.29
N VAL A 443 -9.91 13.56 10.47
CA VAL A 443 -11.27 13.83 9.96
C VAL A 443 -11.87 12.63 9.22
N ALA A 444 -11.03 11.76 8.65
CA ALA A 444 -11.45 10.60 7.88
C ALA A 444 -12.39 9.65 8.65
N LEU A 445 -12.19 9.49 9.97
CA LEU A 445 -13.01 8.59 10.78
C LEU A 445 -14.47 9.04 10.84
N ASP A 446 -14.69 10.31 11.20
CA ASP A 446 -16.05 10.83 11.33
C ASP A 446 -16.72 11.04 9.98
N LEU A 447 -15.94 11.36 8.93
CA LEU A 447 -16.42 11.37 7.56
C LEU A 447 -16.94 9.98 7.17
N GLY A 448 -16.15 8.93 7.42
CA GLY A 448 -16.55 7.55 7.14
C GLY A 448 -17.82 7.13 7.88
N LYS A 449 -17.97 7.51 9.16
CA LYS A 449 -19.20 7.27 9.94
C LYS A 449 -20.41 7.99 9.33
N ALA A 450 -20.26 9.27 8.95
CA ALA A 450 -21.35 10.06 8.36
C ALA A 450 -21.80 9.48 7.01
N VAL A 451 -20.84 9.12 6.15
CA VAL A 451 -21.09 8.48 4.85
C VAL A 451 -21.77 7.12 5.01
N SER A 452 -21.37 6.33 6.00
CA SER A 452 -22.02 5.05 6.33
C SER A 452 -23.47 5.24 6.81
N LYS A 453 -23.73 6.25 7.66
CA LYS A 453 -25.09 6.60 8.12
C LYS A 453 -25.97 7.03 6.94
N LEU A 454 -25.44 7.84 6.02
CA LEU A 454 -26.15 8.24 4.79
C LEU A 454 -26.48 7.03 3.91
N GLY A 455 -25.51 6.16 3.65
CA GLY A 455 -25.72 4.95 2.85
C GLY A 455 -26.79 4.02 3.44
N SER A 456 -26.83 3.91 4.77
CA SER A 456 -27.85 3.13 5.47
C SER A 456 -29.26 3.70 5.28
N LYS A 457 -29.43 5.03 5.35
CA LYS A 457 -30.72 5.70 5.06
C LYS A 457 -31.16 5.52 3.60
N ILE A 458 -30.24 5.65 2.65
CA ILE A 458 -30.55 5.45 1.22
C ILE A 458 -31.01 4.01 0.98
N ALA A 459 -30.33 3.03 1.56
CA ALA A 459 -30.69 1.61 1.43
C ALA A 459 -32.09 1.29 1.97
N GLU A 460 -32.45 1.87 3.13
CA GLU A 460 -33.78 1.74 3.73
C GLU A 460 -34.89 2.26 2.80
N HIS A 461 -34.68 3.43 2.19
CA HIS A 461 -35.66 4.02 1.27
C HIS A 461 -35.69 3.37 -0.12
N ALA A 462 -34.58 2.79 -0.57
CA ALA A 462 -34.46 2.19 -1.89
C ALA A 462 -34.84 0.70 -1.95
N ASN A 463 -35.17 0.05 -0.83
CA ASN A 463 -35.30 -1.42 -0.71
C ASN A 463 -34.05 -2.17 -1.25
N LEU A 464 -32.87 -1.53 -1.16
CA LEU A 464 -31.58 -2.08 -1.61
C LEU A 464 -30.81 -2.56 -0.36
N SER A 465 -31.29 -3.63 0.28
CA SER A 465 -30.63 -4.17 1.48
C SER A 465 -29.60 -5.24 1.09
N ASN A 466 -28.35 -5.07 1.51
CA ASN A 466 -27.44 -6.20 1.70
C ASN A 466 -28.09 -7.19 2.68
N SER A 467 -27.80 -8.48 2.50
CA SER A 467 -28.22 -9.54 3.42
C SER A 467 -26.99 -10.39 3.73
N VAL A 468 -26.10 -9.85 4.56
CA VAL A 468 -24.80 -10.47 4.87
C VAL A 468 -24.87 -11.01 6.29
N MET A 469 -25.34 -12.26 6.43
CA MET A 469 -25.53 -12.92 7.72
C MET A 469 -26.35 -12.04 8.71
N ARG A 470 -26.27 -12.32 10.01
CA ARG A 470 -26.81 -11.43 11.06
C ARG A 470 -25.75 -10.42 11.51
N LEU A 471 -25.35 -9.51 10.63
CA LEU A 471 -24.44 -8.40 10.95
C LEU A 471 -25.23 -7.11 11.23
N ASP A 472 -24.76 -6.28 12.17
CA ASP A 472 -25.38 -4.98 12.48
C ASP A 472 -24.95 -3.89 11.47
N SER A 473 -23.71 -3.98 10.94
CA SER A 473 -23.12 -3.03 9.98
C SER A 473 -23.11 -3.59 8.54
N GLN A 474 -24.27 -3.93 7.98
CA GLN A 474 -24.36 -4.52 6.62
C GLN A 474 -24.14 -3.50 5.50
N SER A 475 -24.33 -2.20 5.77
CA SER A 475 -24.22 -1.11 4.78
C SER A 475 -22.77 -0.80 4.35
N THR A 476 -21.78 -1.33 5.07
CA THR A 476 -20.35 -1.22 4.74
C THR A 476 -19.86 -2.30 3.78
N VAL A 477 -20.68 -3.31 3.49
CA VAL A 477 -20.36 -4.33 2.49
C VAL A 477 -20.74 -3.82 1.10
N ARG A 478 -19.81 -3.88 0.15
CA ARG A 478 -20.01 -3.40 -1.23
C ARG A 478 -19.68 -4.50 -2.21
N GLY A 479 -20.64 -4.87 -3.05
CA GLY A 479 -20.38 -5.74 -4.19
C GLY A 479 -19.52 -5.04 -5.23
N LEU A 480 -18.46 -5.71 -5.67
CA LEU A 480 -17.51 -5.23 -6.68
C LEU A 480 -17.76 -5.93 -8.02
N ASN A 481 -17.71 -7.27 -8.02
CA ASN A 481 -17.96 -8.07 -9.21
C ASN A 481 -19.20 -8.95 -9.01
N PRO A 482 -20.19 -8.91 -9.92
CA PRO A 482 -21.39 -9.71 -9.81
C PRO A 482 -21.08 -11.20 -10.04
N GLY A 483 -21.81 -12.06 -9.34
CA GLY A 483 -21.64 -13.51 -9.42
C GLY A 483 -22.38 -14.22 -8.30
N TYR A 484 -22.32 -15.54 -8.28
CA TYR A 484 -22.81 -16.36 -7.16
C TYR A 484 -21.93 -17.58 -6.94
N ALA A 485 -21.84 -18.02 -5.70
CA ALA A 485 -21.00 -19.11 -5.26
C ALA A 485 -21.64 -19.84 -4.07
N PHE A 486 -21.30 -21.11 -3.93
CA PHE A 486 -21.63 -21.92 -2.76
C PHE A 486 -20.41 -22.73 -2.37
N GLY A 487 -19.97 -22.60 -1.12
CA GLY A 487 -18.72 -23.18 -0.66
C GLY A 487 -18.49 -22.95 0.83
N GLU A 488 -17.40 -23.49 1.34
CA GLU A 488 -16.95 -23.26 2.71
C GLU A 488 -16.37 -21.85 2.86
N LEU A 489 -16.76 -21.13 3.93
CA LEU A 489 -16.28 -19.79 4.23
C LEU A 489 -14.96 -19.84 5.00
N VAL A 490 -13.90 -19.29 4.42
CA VAL A 490 -12.57 -19.23 5.05
C VAL A 490 -12.21 -17.78 5.36
N VAL A 491 -12.18 -17.45 6.65
CA VAL A 491 -11.79 -16.11 7.12
C VAL A 491 -10.30 -16.07 7.47
N VAL A 492 -9.55 -15.21 6.79
CA VAL A 492 -8.11 -15.01 6.95
C VAL A 492 -7.85 -13.63 7.56
N PRO A 493 -7.60 -13.56 8.89
CA PRO A 493 -7.47 -12.28 9.60
C PRO A 493 -6.10 -11.62 9.46
N GLU A 494 -5.08 -12.34 8.99
CA GLU A 494 -3.71 -11.85 8.86
C GLU A 494 -3.24 -11.88 7.40
N SER A 495 -2.52 -10.84 6.98
CA SER A 495 -1.90 -10.79 5.66
C SER A 495 -0.79 -11.85 5.59
N SER A 496 -1.04 -12.93 4.86
CA SER A 496 -0.05 -13.98 4.60
C SER A 496 0.03 -14.25 3.10
N GLU A 497 1.23 -14.17 2.54
CA GLU A 497 1.49 -14.47 1.12
C GLU A 497 1.40 -16.00 0.85
N ASN A 498 1.66 -16.84 1.86
CA ASN A 498 1.72 -18.30 1.70
C ASN A 498 0.53 -19.01 2.37
N ILE A 499 -0.65 -18.93 1.75
CA ILE A 499 -1.85 -19.67 2.19
C ILE A 499 -2.15 -20.76 1.16
N ASP A 500 -2.47 -21.96 1.62
CA ASP A 500 -2.97 -23.01 0.72
C ASP A 500 -4.43 -22.72 0.34
N ILE A 501 -4.70 -22.60 -0.96
CA ILE A 501 -5.96 -22.10 -1.51
C ILE A 501 -6.73 -23.25 -2.14
N ASN A 502 -7.97 -23.45 -1.68
CA ASN A 502 -8.92 -24.40 -2.25
C ASN A 502 -9.86 -23.67 -3.23
N PRO A 503 -9.98 -24.13 -4.49
CA PRO A 503 -10.80 -23.47 -5.50
C PRO A 503 -12.30 -23.47 -5.21
N ASN A 504 -12.78 -24.33 -4.31
CA ASN A 504 -14.20 -24.47 -3.97
C ASN A 504 -14.62 -23.64 -2.75
N HIS A 505 -13.69 -22.88 -2.15
CA HIS A 505 -13.95 -22.11 -0.93
C HIS A 505 -14.20 -20.63 -1.24
N ILE A 506 -14.91 -19.97 -0.34
CA ILE A 506 -15.17 -18.53 -0.36
C ILE A 506 -14.27 -17.89 0.68
N TYR A 507 -13.40 -16.97 0.28
CA TYR A 507 -12.38 -16.41 1.16
C TYR A 507 -12.70 -14.96 1.57
N ILE A 508 -12.47 -14.66 2.85
CA ILE A 508 -12.46 -13.31 3.38
C ILE A 508 -11.03 -12.95 3.79
N PHE A 509 -10.46 -11.92 3.16
CA PHE A 509 -9.10 -11.48 3.43
C PHE A 509 -9.06 -10.08 4.06
N GLN A 510 -8.11 -9.88 4.97
CA GLN A 510 -7.66 -8.54 5.32
C GLN A 510 -6.97 -7.88 4.10
N LYS A 511 -6.04 -8.62 3.47
CA LYS A 511 -5.40 -8.30 2.19
C LYS A 511 -5.21 -9.62 1.41
N PRO A 512 -5.68 -9.74 0.16
CA PRO A 512 -5.47 -10.95 -0.63
C PRO A 512 -3.98 -11.08 -1.01
N PRO A 513 -3.44 -12.31 -1.11
CA PRO A 513 -2.09 -12.54 -1.61
C PRO A 513 -1.96 -12.08 -3.07
N SER A 514 -0.77 -11.62 -3.42
CA SER A 514 -0.46 -11.08 -4.76
C SER A 514 -0.65 -12.11 -5.88
N ASP A 515 -0.53 -13.41 -5.56
CA ASP A 515 -0.59 -14.54 -6.46
C ASP A 515 -1.86 -15.41 -6.31
N LEU A 516 -2.93 -14.85 -5.72
CA LEU A 516 -4.18 -15.57 -5.41
C LEU A 516 -4.64 -16.48 -6.58
N LYS A 517 -4.71 -17.78 -6.31
CA LYS A 517 -5.29 -18.79 -7.21
C LYS A 517 -6.82 -18.61 -7.31
N PRO A 518 -7.49 -19.04 -8.39
CA PRO A 518 -8.95 -18.98 -8.48
C PRO A 518 -9.65 -19.64 -7.30
N VAL A 519 -10.65 -18.94 -6.77
CA VAL A 519 -11.51 -19.39 -5.66
C VAL A 519 -12.97 -19.23 -6.04
N ALA A 520 -13.88 -19.78 -5.24
CA ALA A 520 -15.32 -19.70 -5.51
C ALA A 520 -15.88 -18.29 -5.26
N GLY A 521 -15.34 -17.55 -4.28
CA GLY A 521 -15.77 -16.18 -3.96
C GLY A 521 -14.73 -15.42 -3.13
N ILE A 522 -14.74 -14.09 -3.23
CA ILE A 522 -13.77 -13.22 -2.57
C ILE A 522 -14.50 -12.11 -1.79
N MET A 523 -14.03 -11.82 -0.58
CA MET A 523 -14.35 -10.59 0.15
C MET A 523 -13.08 -9.97 0.76
N THR A 524 -12.90 -8.65 0.73
CA THR A 524 -11.67 -7.98 1.19
C THR A 524 -11.91 -6.72 2.03
N VAL A 525 -11.11 -6.49 3.07
CA VAL A 525 -11.22 -5.28 3.92
C VAL A 525 -10.71 -4.02 3.24
N SER A 526 -9.60 -4.12 2.52
CA SER A 526 -9.13 -3.05 1.65
C SER A 526 -9.42 -3.45 0.22
N GLU A 527 -10.20 -2.63 -0.46
CA GLU A 527 -10.18 -2.61 -1.92
C GLU A 527 -8.72 -2.41 -2.32
N GLY A 528 -8.11 -3.42 -2.96
CA GLY A 528 -6.90 -3.19 -3.75
C GLY A 528 -7.25 -2.27 -4.91
N ASN A 529 -6.29 -1.86 -5.73
CA ASN A 529 -6.62 -1.08 -6.93
C ASN A 529 -7.65 -1.80 -7.81
N LEU A 530 -8.59 -1.07 -8.43
CA LEU A 530 -9.59 -1.59 -9.39
C LEU A 530 -8.95 -2.36 -10.55
N VAL A 531 -7.70 -2.03 -10.90
CA VAL A 531 -6.92 -2.73 -11.93
C VAL A 531 -5.98 -3.81 -11.38
N SER A 532 -6.03 -4.11 -10.08
CA SER A 532 -5.17 -5.14 -9.49
C SER A 532 -5.46 -6.52 -10.09
N HIS A 533 -4.44 -7.38 -10.10
CA HIS A 533 -4.56 -8.74 -10.62
C HIS A 533 -5.73 -9.52 -10.03
N VAL A 534 -6.04 -9.34 -8.74
CA VAL A 534 -7.17 -10.02 -8.07
C VAL A 534 -8.51 -9.50 -8.58
N GLN A 535 -8.65 -8.19 -8.80
CA GLN A 535 -9.90 -7.62 -9.31
C GLN A 535 -10.15 -8.01 -10.77
N LEU A 536 -9.10 -8.00 -11.61
CA LEU A 536 -9.15 -8.47 -12.98
C LEU A 536 -9.47 -9.97 -13.06
N LEU A 537 -8.82 -10.77 -12.20
CA LEU A 537 -9.09 -12.20 -12.06
C LEU A 537 -10.56 -12.46 -11.76
N ALA A 538 -11.09 -11.81 -10.71
CA ALA A 538 -12.46 -12.01 -10.27
C ALA A 538 -13.46 -11.62 -11.37
N ARG A 539 -13.22 -10.51 -12.06
CA ARG A 539 -14.06 -10.03 -13.16
C ARG A 539 -14.05 -10.97 -14.36
N ASN A 540 -12.87 -11.40 -14.80
CA ASN A 540 -12.71 -12.27 -15.97
C ASN A 540 -13.32 -13.66 -15.75
N LEU A 541 -13.29 -14.15 -14.51
CA LEU A 541 -13.83 -15.46 -14.15
C LEU A 541 -15.27 -15.42 -13.61
N GLY A 542 -15.88 -14.24 -13.50
CA GLY A 542 -17.22 -14.10 -12.89
C GLY A 542 -17.27 -14.54 -11.42
N ILE A 543 -16.15 -14.45 -10.71
CA ILE A 543 -16.07 -14.77 -9.28
C ILE A 543 -16.77 -13.62 -8.52
N PRO A 544 -17.80 -13.90 -7.71
CA PRO A 544 -18.42 -12.87 -6.89
C PRO A 544 -17.39 -12.25 -5.96
N ASN A 545 -17.32 -10.91 -5.95
CA ASN A 545 -16.34 -10.16 -5.17
C ASN A 545 -17.00 -9.01 -4.40
N ALA A 546 -16.57 -8.76 -3.16
CA ALA A 546 -17.07 -7.66 -2.34
C ALA A 546 -15.99 -7.03 -1.45
N ALA A 547 -16.11 -5.73 -1.19
CA ALA A 547 -15.38 -5.06 -0.12
C ALA A 547 -16.20 -5.09 1.18
N LEU A 548 -15.53 -5.11 2.33
CA LEU A 548 -16.17 -5.04 3.65
C LEU A 548 -15.29 -4.26 4.65
N SER A 549 -15.80 -3.93 5.84
CA SER A 549 -14.99 -3.25 6.87
C SER A 549 -14.16 -4.23 7.70
N GLY A 550 -13.11 -3.74 8.38
CA GLY A 550 -12.34 -4.57 9.31
C GLY A 550 -13.17 -5.10 10.48
N GLU A 551 -14.26 -4.42 10.85
CA GLU A 551 -15.25 -4.89 11.81
C GLU A 551 -16.06 -6.05 11.25
N ASN A 552 -16.56 -5.94 10.01
CA ASN A 552 -17.27 -7.05 9.35
C ASN A 552 -16.40 -8.31 9.26
N LEU A 553 -15.09 -8.17 8.99
CA LEU A 553 -14.17 -9.32 8.97
C LEU A 553 -14.13 -10.00 10.34
N LYS A 554 -14.02 -9.23 11.43
CA LYS A 554 -14.03 -9.77 12.80
C LYS A 554 -15.34 -10.48 13.12
N ASP A 555 -16.46 -9.90 12.73
CA ASP A 555 -17.78 -10.48 12.98
C ASP A 555 -18.02 -11.75 12.19
N LEU A 556 -17.49 -11.83 10.96
CA LEU A 556 -17.61 -13.00 10.10
C LEU A 556 -16.69 -14.14 10.51
N LYS A 557 -15.66 -13.88 11.33
CA LYS A 557 -14.73 -14.90 11.84
C LYS A 557 -15.45 -16.05 12.56
N LYS A 558 -16.60 -15.79 13.19
CA LYS A 558 -17.40 -16.83 13.89
C LYS A 558 -18.06 -17.85 12.96
N TYR A 559 -18.15 -17.56 11.65
CA TYR A 559 -18.71 -18.44 10.62
C TYR A 559 -17.61 -19.13 9.79
N HIS A 560 -16.35 -19.05 10.22
CA HIS A 560 -15.24 -19.75 9.56
C HIS A 560 -15.51 -21.27 9.56
N GLY A 561 -15.40 -21.91 8.40
CA GLY A 561 -15.67 -23.34 8.19
C GLY A 561 -17.13 -23.67 7.85
N ASP A 562 -18.04 -22.69 7.88
CA ASP A 562 -19.45 -22.92 7.52
C ASP A 562 -19.64 -22.96 6.00
N LYS A 563 -20.58 -23.78 5.52
CA LYS A 563 -21.04 -23.73 4.13
C LYS A 563 -22.03 -22.58 3.94
N VAL A 564 -21.72 -21.71 2.98
CA VAL A 564 -22.47 -20.49 2.75
C VAL A 564 -22.81 -20.31 1.27
N PHE A 565 -23.99 -19.74 1.03
CA PHE A 565 -24.35 -19.15 -0.25
C PHE A 565 -23.92 -17.69 -0.27
N TYR A 566 -23.20 -17.32 -1.32
CA TYR A 566 -22.68 -15.98 -1.53
C TYR A 566 -23.08 -15.48 -2.91
N ALA A 567 -23.64 -14.28 -2.99
CA ALA A 567 -24.00 -13.66 -4.26
C ALA A 567 -23.79 -12.15 -4.24
N VAL A 568 -23.38 -11.62 -5.39
CA VAL A 568 -23.19 -10.20 -5.63
C VAL A 568 -24.01 -9.79 -6.85
N SER A 569 -24.84 -8.77 -6.72
CA SER A 569 -25.67 -8.26 -7.81
C SER A 569 -24.89 -7.29 -8.70
N ALA A 570 -25.39 -7.07 -9.92
CA ALA A 570 -24.84 -6.06 -10.83
C ALA A 570 -24.95 -4.62 -10.30
N LYS A 571 -25.79 -4.39 -9.28
CA LYS A 571 -25.93 -3.10 -8.59
C LYS A 571 -25.09 -3.02 -7.30
N GLY A 572 -24.23 -4.00 -7.05
CA GLY A 572 -23.34 -4.03 -5.88
C GLY A 572 -23.98 -4.53 -4.59
N ASN A 573 -25.17 -5.13 -4.63
CA ASN A 573 -25.78 -5.72 -3.44
C ASN A 573 -25.14 -7.07 -3.12
N VAL A 574 -24.95 -7.36 -1.83
CA VAL A 574 -24.32 -8.60 -1.38
C VAL A 574 -25.28 -9.42 -0.54
N ILE A 575 -25.36 -10.71 -0.85
CA ILE A 575 -26.08 -11.73 -0.09
C ILE A 575 -25.07 -12.76 0.39
N LEU A 576 -25.01 -13.00 1.68
CA LEU A 576 -24.23 -14.06 2.32
C LEU A 576 -25.10 -14.74 3.37
N LYS A 577 -25.42 -16.03 3.20
CA LYS A 577 -26.29 -16.75 4.14
C LYS A 577 -25.90 -18.22 4.27
N PRO A 578 -26.22 -18.89 5.39
CA PRO A 578 -25.87 -20.28 5.58
C PRO A 578 -26.73 -21.20 4.69
N GLU A 579 -26.23 -22.41 4.44
CA GLU A 579 -26.86 -23.43 3.59
C GLU A 579 -28.33 -23.71 3.97
N ASP A 580 -28.67 -23.70 5.27
CA ASP A 580 -30.03 -23.97 5.77
C ASP A 580 -31.04 -22.87 5.42
N LYS A 581 -30.56 -21.66 5.08
CA LYS A 581 -31.38 -20.50 4.69
C LYS A 581 -31.45 -20.30 3.17
N MET A 582 -30.83 -21.15 2.37
CA MET A 582 -30.96 -21.08 0.92
C MET A 582 -32.39 -21.38 0.48
N SER A 583 -32.92 -20.56 -0.43
CA SER A 583 -34.20 -20.81 -1.09
C SER A 583 -34.10 -22.02 -2.01
N GLN A 584 -35.25 -22.54 -2.44
CA GLN A 584 -35.29 -23.66 -3.38
C GLN A 584 -34.64 -23.27 -4.72
N GLU A 585 -34.91 -22.06 -5.22
CA GLU A 585 -34.32 -21.49 -6.43
C GLU A 585 -32.79 -21.41 -6.32
N GLU A 586 -32.26 -20.99 -5.17
CA GLU A 586 -30.81 -20.90 -4.94
C GLU A 586 -30.15 -22.27 -4.87
N LYS A 587 -30.80 -23.27 -4.26
CA LYS A 587 -30.32 -24.66 -4.27
C LYS A 587 -30.30 -25.23 -5.69
N GLU A 588 -31.29 -24.87 -6.50
CA GLU A 588 -31.39 -25.31 -7.89
C GLU A 588 -30.23 -24.79 -8.75
N LEU A 589 -29.68 -23.60 -8.46
CA LEU A 589 -28.50 -23.05 -9.15
C LEU A 589 -27.29 -23.99 -9.11
N PHE A 590 -27.15 -24.80 -8.05
CA PHE A 590 -26.03 -25.73 -7.86
C PHE A 590 -26.41 -27.20 -8.07
N SER A 591 -27.67 -27.49 -8.37
CA SER A 591 -28.20 -28.86 -8.55
C SER A 591 -27.90 -29.46 -9.92
N LYS A 592 -27.62 -28.63 -10.94
CA LYS A 592 -27.18 -29.09 -12.25
C LYS A 592 -25.69 -29.44 -12.21
N LYS A 593 -25.37 -30.73 -12.24
CA LYS A 593 -24.02 -31.21 -12.56
C LYS A 593 -23.60 -30.63 -13.92
N GLU A 594 -22.55 -29.82 -13.86
CA GLU A 594 -21.78 -29.27 -14.99
C GLU A 594 -22.63 -28.61 -16.09
N ARG A 595 -22.65 -27.28 -16.10
CA ARG A 595 -22.43 -26.64 -17.40
C ARG A 595 -21.11 -27.23 -17.91
N ASN A 596 -21.14 -27.96 -19.02
CA ASN A 596 -19.97 -28.10 -19.88
C ASN A 596 -19.40 -26.69 -20.02
N SER A 597 -18.33 -26.36 -19.29
CA SER A 597 -17.43 -25.34 -19.78
C SER A 597 -16.93 -25.93 -21.08
N GLU A 598 -17.41 -25.43 -22.21
CA GLU A 598 -16.84 -25.79 -23.50
C GLU A 598 -15.36 -25.41 -23.44
N LYS A 599 -14.52 -26.37 -23.03
CA LYS A 599 -13.08 -26.18 -23.01
C LYS A 599 -12.68 -25.82 -24.42
N ILE A 600 -11.86 -24.80 -24.54
CA ILE A 600 -11.55 -24.20 -25.84
C ILE A 600 -10.32 -24.91 -26.38
N ALA A 601 -10.34 -25.20 -27.68
CA ALA A 601 -9.16 -25.70 -28.36
C ALA A 601 -8.36 -24.51 -28.88
N VAL A 602 -7.05 -24.53 -28.62
CA VAL A 602 -6.11 -23.57 -29.18
C VAL A 602 -6.05 -23.78 -30.70
N PRO A 603 -6.29 -22.75 -31.55
CA PRO A 603 -6.17 -22.87 -33.00
C PRO A 603 -4.71 -23.04 -33.41
N VAL A 604 -4.29 -24.28 -33.70
CA VAL A 604 -2.90 -24.59 -34.08
C VAL A 604 -2.66 -24.51 -35.59
N ASP A 605 -3.72 -24.55 -36.39
CA ASP A 605 -3.69 -24.54 -37.86
C ASP A 605 -3.22 -23.21 -38.46
N GLN A 606 -3.36 -22.12 -37.70
CA GLN A 606 -3.00 -20.77 -38.15
C GLN A 606 -1.60 -20.34 -37.68
N ILE A 607 -0.94 -21.15 -36.85
CA ILE A 607 0.37 -20.84 -36.28
C ILE A 607 1.44 -21.02 -37.35
N LYS A 608 2.22 -19.96 -37.59
CA LYS A 608 3.32 -19.94 -38.55
C LYS A 608 4.62 -20.29 -37.85
N LEU A 609 4.92 -21.59 -37.79
CA LEU A 609 6.14 -22.12 -37.15
C LEU A 609 7.37 -22.11 -38.09
N ASP A 610 7.16 -21.83 -39.37
CA ASP A 610 8.20 -21.70 -40.39
C ASP A 610 8.91 -20.33 -40.36
N VAL A 611 8.36 -19.36 -39.64
CA VAL A 611 8.99 -18.04 -39.45
C VAL A 611 9.97 -18.10 -38.28
N CYS A 612 11.23 -18.39 -38.60
CA CYS A 612 12.34 -18.51 -37.65
C CYS A 612 13.29 -17.30 -37.68
N GLU A 613 12.75 -16.09 -37.87
CA GLU A 613 13.53 -14.86 -37.84
C GLU A 613 13.02 -13.87 -36.80
N VAL A 614 13.94 -13.19 -36.13
CA VAL A 614 13.62 -12.12 -35.19
C VAL A 614 12.99 -10.94 -35.95
N LEU A 615 11.80 -10.53 -35.51
CA LEU A 615 10.97 -9.54 -36.19
C LEU A 615 11.15 -8.15 -35.57
N ASP A 616 10.99 -7.13 -36.41
CA ASP A 616 10.80 -5.76 -35.94
C ASP A 616 9.34 -5.61 -35.48
N MET A 617 9.12 -5.07 -34.28
CA MET A 617 7.76 -4.88 -33.76
C MET A 617 6.92 -3.96 -34.65
N ALA A 618 7.53 -3.01 -35.37
CA ALA A 618 6.80 -2.13 -36.28
C ALA A 618 6.23 -2.85 -37.51
N THR A 619 6.70 -4.06 -37.83
CA THR A 619 6.20 -4.82 -38.99
C THR A 619 5.01 -5.73 -38.65
N VAL A 620 4.80 -6.08 -37.38
CA VAL A 620 3.66 -6.91 -36.94
C VAL A 620 2.42 -6.07 -36.63
N ASP A 621 1.24 -6.66 -36.72
CA ASP A 621 -0.02 -6.04 -36.31
C ASP A 621 -1.03 -7.02 -35.73
N ALA A 622 -2.23 -6.53 -35.39
CA ALA A 622 -3.31 -7.31 -34.78
C ALA A 622 -3.68 -8.57 -35.58
N SER A 623 -3.44 -8.61 -36.90
CA SER A 623 -3.73 -9.78 -37.73
C SER A 623 -2.75 -10.94 -37.53
N ASP A 624 -1.58 -10.67 -36.93
CA ASP A 624 -0.54 -11.63 -36.59
C ASP A 624 -0.72 -12.28 -35.21
N SER A 625 -1.66 -11.76 -34.41
CA SER A 625 -2.02 -12.29 -33.09
C SER A 625 -2.43 -13.76 -33.17
N GLY A 626 -1.79 -14.61 -32.37
CA GLY A 626 -2.01 -16.05 -32.35
C GLY A 626 -1.43 -16.80 -33.55
N LYS A 627 -0.79 -16.11 -34.51
CA LYS A 627 -0.21 -16.70 -35.73
C LYS A 627 1.32 -16.67 -35.73
N LEU A 628 1.91 -15.47 -35.60
CA LEU A 628 3.37 -15.27 -35.54
C LEU A 628 3.85 -15.05 -34.11
N CYS A 629 3.07 -14.27 -33.36
CA CYS A 629 3.33 -13.89 -31.99
C CYS A 629 2.02 -13.81 -31.22
N GLY A 630 2.11 -13.63 -29.91
CA GLY A 630 0.93 -13.43 -29.08
C GLY A 630 0.33 -12.04 -29.25
N PRO A 631 -0.78 -11.77 -28.54
CA PRO A 631 -1.51 -10.53 -28.70
C PRO A 631 -0.79 -9.30 -28.16
N LYS A 632 0.13 -9.43 -27.20
CA LYS A 632 0.84 -8.25 -26.67
C LYS A 632 1.72 -7.62 -27.73
N ALA A 633 2.51 -8.44 -28.43
CA ALA A 633 3.37 -8.01 -29.53
C ALA A 633 2.53 -7.51 -30.72
N ALA A 634 1.50 -8.26 -31.12
CA ALA A 634 0.62 -7.90 -32.23
C ALA A 634 -0.11 -6.56 -32.00
N ASN A 635 -0.72 -6.38 -30.82
CA ASN A 635 -1.43 -5.15 -30.47
C ASN A 635 -0.47 -3.97 -30.28
N LEU A 636 0.71 -4.18 -29.69
CA LEU A 636 1.70 -3.10 -29.56
C LEU A 636 2.28 -2.69 -30.92
N GLY A 637 2.49 -3.64 -31.84
CA GLY A 637 2.87 -3.36 -33.22
C GLY A 637 1.79 -2.57 -33.98
N GLN A 638 0.52 -2.94 -33.80
CA GLN A 638 -0.61 -2.16 -34.34
C GLN A 638 -0.63 -0.73 -33.79
N LEU A 639 -0.42 -0.55 -32.48
CA LEU A 639 -0.32 0.78 -31.86
C LEU A 639 0.89 1.55 -32.37
N LYS A 640 2.05 0.90 -32.59
CA LYS A 640 3.23 1.53 -33.18
C LYS A 640 2.98 2.03 -34.60
N LYS A 641 2.24 1.28 -35.42
CA LYS A 641 1.82 1.73 -36.76
C LYS A 641 0.89 2.95 -36.69
N MET A 642 -0.02 2.99 -35.71
CA MET A 642 -0.99 4.08 -35.56
C MET A 642 -0.40 5.34 -34.90
N PHE A 643 0.53 5.17 -33.96
CA PHE A 643 1.14 6.22 -33.16
C PHE A 643 2.68 6.08 -33.12
N PRO A 644 3.37 6.29 -34.25
CA PRO A 644 4.80 5.99 -34.37
C PRO A 644 5.69 6.72 -33.37
N GLU A 645 5.33 7.95 -32.98
CA GLU A 645 6.13 8.76 -32.06
C GLU A 645 5.79 8.53 -30.58
N ASN A 646 4.65 7.88 -30.27
CA ASN A 646 4.17 7.71 -28.90
C ASN A 646 4.30 6.27 -28.38
N VAL A 647 4.70 5.34 -29.25
CA VAL A 647 4.93 3.94 -28.89
C VAL A 647 6.40 3.62 -29.11
N VAL A 648 7.02 2.99 -28.11
CA VAL A 648 8.44 2.60 -28.15
C VAL A 648 8.76 1.67 -29.32
N GLU A 649 10.02 1.66 -29.76
CA GLU A 649 10.50 0.61 -30.67
C GLU A 649 10.53 -0.74 -29.95
N GLY A 650 10.55 -1.83 -30.71
CA GLY A 650 10.55 -3.18 -30.14
C GLY A 650 11.06 -4.25 -31.09
N VAL A 651 11.39 -5.39 -30.51
CA VAL A 651 11.80 -6.60 -31.23
C VAL A 651 10.93 -7.76 -30.77
N VAL A 652 10.52 -8.63 -31.69
CA VAL A 652 9.67 -9.78 -31.39
C VAL A 652 10.40 -11.08 -31.75
N ILE A 653 10.45 -12.01 -30.81
CA ILE A 653 10.89 -13.39 -31.03
C ILE A 653 9.62 -14.22 -31.31
N PRO A 654 9.36 -14.67 -32.55
CA PRO A 654 8.12 -15.35 -32.93
C PRO A 654 8.07 -16.80 -32.44
N PHE A 655 6.90 -17.42 -32.58
CA PHE A 655 6.66 -18.82 -32.20
C PHE A 655 7.58 -19.82 -32.92
N GLY A 656 7.94 -19.55 -34.18
CA GLY A 656 8.82 -20.42 -34.97
C GLY A 656 10.21 -20.59 -34.35
N ILE A 657 10.81 -19.52 -33.83
CA ILE A 657 12.12 -19.60 -33.15
C ILE A 657 12.03 -20.47 -31.90
N PHE A 658 10.99 -20.27 -31.07
CA PHE A 658 10.77 -21.12 -29.91
C PHE A 658 10.62 -22.59 -30.33
N ARG A 659 9.81 -22.85 -31.36
CA ARG A 659 9.59 -24.20 -31.86
C ARG A 659 10.88 -24.86 -32.32
N GLN A 660 11.68 -24.15 -33.11
CA GLN A 660 12.97 -24.63 -33.59
C GLN A 660 13.89 -25.04 -32.44
N HIS A 661 13.92 -24.25 -31.37
CA HIS A 661 14.70 -24.56 -30.17
C HIS A 661 14.15 -25.79 -29.42
N MET A 662 12.84 -25.97 -29.38
CA MET A 662 12.20 -27.15 -28.79
C MET A 662 12.42 -28.44 -29.60
N ASP A 663 12.80 -28.34 -30.88
CA ASP A 663 13.15 -29.50 -31.71
C ASP A 663 14.56 -30.04 -31.44
N GLN A 664 15.38 -29.31 -30.67
CA GLN A 664 16.67 -29.81 -30.18
C GLN A 664 16.48 -31.02 -29.25
N GLN A 665 17.49 -31.90 -29.19
CA GLN A 665 17.49 -33.01 -28.25
C GLN A 665 17.54 -32.49 -26.80
N MET A 666 16.67 -33.02 -25.93
CA MET A 666 16.67 -32.66 -24.51
C MET A 666 17.80 -33.39 -23.77
N PRO A 667 18.65 -32.70 -23.00
CA PRO A 667 19.71 -33.33 -22.21
C PRO A 667 19.17 -34.41 -21.27
N GLY A 668 19.83 -35.56 -21.24
CA GLY A 668 19.43 -36.71 -20.43
C GLY A 668 18.28 -37.55 -21.00
N GLU A 669 17.69 -37.13 -22.13
CA GLU A 669 16.61 -37.84 -22.82
C GLU A 669 17.01 -38.24 -24.24
N THR A 670 16.32 -39.24 -24.81
CA THR A 670 16.54 -39.68 -26.20
C THR A 670 15.67 -38.95 -27.22
N VAL A 671 14.85 -38.00 -26.76
CA VAL A 671 13.84 -37.30 -27.54
C VAL A 671 14.08 -35.79 -27.50
N SER A 672 13.44 -35.03 -28.39
CA SER A 672 13.48 -33.56 -28.34
C SER A 672 12.67 -33.00 -27.17
N TYR A 673 12.91 -31.74 -26.79
CA TYR A 673 12.10 -31.07 -25.77
C TYR A 673 10.61 -31.08 -26.15
N TRP A 674 10.30 -30.87 -27.43
CA TRP A 674 8.93 -30.91 -27.91
C TRP A 674 8.32 -32.30 -27.78
N THR A 675 9.06 -33.34 -28.17
CA THR A 675 8.58 -34.72 -28.08
C THR A 675 8.35 -35.11 -26.62
N PHE A 676 9.27 -34.74 -25.72
CA PHE A 676 9.12 -34.95 -24.28
C PHE A 676 7.84 -34.29 -23.74
N LEU A 677 7.54 -33.06 -24.18
CA LEU A 677 6.31 -32.35 -23.83
C LEU A 677 5.07 -33.13 -24.31
N ILE A 678 5.00 -33.47 -25.60
CA ILE A 678 3.85 -34.19 -26.17
C ILE A 678 3.65 -35.56 -25.50
N ASP A 679 4.72 -36.32 -25.30
CA ASP A 679 4.68 -37.62 -24.64
C ASP A 679 4.17 -37.52 -23.19
N THR A 680 4.50 -36.42 -22.49
CA THR A 680 3.98 -36.17 -21.14
C THR A 680 2.45 -36.11 -21.13
N PHE A 681 1.84 -35.41 -22.09
CA PHE A 681 0.38 -35.29 -22.20
C PHE A 681 -0.27 -36.55 -22.77
N ALA A 682 0.37 -37.22 -23.73
CA ALA A 682 -0.10 -38.49 -24.28
C ALA A 682 -0.18 -39.56 -23.18
N GLU A 683 0.89 -39.71 -22.38
CA GLU A 683 0.94 -40.64 -21.26
C GLU A 683 -0.09 -40.28 -20.17
N ALA A 684 -0.30 -38.99 -19.89
CA ALA A 684 -1.36 -38.55 -18.98
C ALA A 684 -2.76 -38.99 -19.44
N ASN A 685 -3.04 -38.93 -20.75
CA ASN A 685 -4.30 -39.40 -21.32
C ASN A 685 -4.44 -40.93 -21.25
N VAL A 686 -3.34 -41.68 -21.42
CA VAL A 686 -3.33 -43.13 -21.19
C VAL A 686 -3.66 -43.43 -19.72
N LYS A 687 -3.05 -42.71 -18.76
CA LYS A 687 -3.34 -42.85 -17.33
C LYS A 687 -4.81 -42.56 -17.00
N ARG A 688 -5.41 -41.52 -17.59
CA ARG A 688 -6.85 -41.22 -17.45
C ARG A 688 -7.73 -42.33 -18.01
N THR A 689 -7.37 -42.86 -19.18
CA THR A 689 -8.09 -43.98 -19.81
C THR A 689 -8.05 -45.24 -18.94
N ASN A 690 -6.96 -45.44 -18.20
CA ASN A 690 -6.79 -46.51 -17.22
C ASN A 690 -7.43 -46.22 -15.85
N GLN A 691 -8.27 -45.17 -15.73
CA GLN A 691 -9.00 -44.81 -14.51
C GLN A 691 -8.11 -44.50 -13.29
N ILE A 692 -6.88 -44.05 -13.51
CA ILE A 692 -6.04 -43.50 -12.44
C ILE A 692 -6.68 -42.19 -11.94
N ALA A 693 -6.60 -41.93 -10.63
CA ALA A 693 -7.17 -40.74 -10.03
C ALA A 693 -6.55 -39.46 -10.63
N GLU A 694 -7.36 -38.44 -10.94
CA GLU A 694 -6.87 -37.20 -11.61
C GLU A 694 -5.76 -36.51 -10.81
N ALA A 695 -5.79 -36.59 -9.47
CA ALA A 695 -4.72 -36.06 -8.61
C ALA A 695 -3.36 -36.73 -8.88
N GLU A 696 -3.33 -38.03 -9.15
CA GLU A 696 -2.10 -38.76 -9.50
C GLU A 696 -1.64 -38.44 -10.93
N VAL A 697 -2.58 -38.26 -11.86
CA VAL A 697 -2.28 -37.83 -13.24
C VAL A 697 -1.67 -36.42 -13.23
N GLU A 698 -2.26 -35.50 -12.48
CA GLU A 698 -1.78 -34.14 -12.31
C GLU A 698 -0.37 -34.13 -11.69
N ALA A 699 -0.15 -34.91 -10.62
CA ALA A 699 1.16 -35.02 -9.99
C ALA A 699 2.24 -35.50 -10.98
N TYR A 700 1.93 -36.51 -11.80
CA TYR A 700 2.81 -36.98 -12.88
C TYR A 700 3.14 -35.87 -13.90
N GLN A 701 2.13 -35.12 -14.35
CA GLN A 701 2.34 -34.03 -15.31
C GLN A 701 3.21 -32.93 -14.70
N LEU A 702 2.92 -32.52 -13.46
CA LEU A 702 3.69 -31.48 -12.76
C LEU A 702 5.16 -31.86 -12.57
N GLU A 703 5.44 -33.11 -12.20
CA GLU A 703 6.82 -33.59 -12.07
C GLU A 703 7.57 -33.48 -13.40
N ARG A 704 6.97 -33.96 -14.50
CA ARG A 704 7.61 -33.93 -15.82
C ARG A 704 7.75 -32.52 -16.37
N LEU A 705 6.75 -31.67 -16.18
CA LEU A 705 6.82 -30.26 -16.58
C LEU A 705 7.87 -29.50 -15.78
N GLY A 706 8.07 -29.85 -14.50
CA GLY A 706 9.18 -29.33 -13.69
C GLY A 706 10.54 -29.67 -14.30
N ARG A 707 10.75 -30.92 -14.74
CA ARG A 707 11.98 -31.32 -15.45
C ARG A 707 12.15 -30.59 -16.77
N LEU A 708 11.08 -30.48 -17.57
CA LEU A 708 11.10 -29.76 -18.84
C LEU A 708 11.46 -28.29 -18.64
N LYS A 709 10.87 -27.62 -17.63
CA LYS A 709 11.18 -26.24 -17.28
C LYS A 709 12.66 -26.04 -17.00
N THR A 710 13.25 -26.85 -16.12
CA THR A 710 14.68 -26.78 -15.79
C THR A 710 15.54 -27.01 -17.03
N ALA A 711 15.18 -27.98 -17.87
CA ALA A 711 15.91 -28.25 -19.10
C ALA A 711 15.85 -27.08 -20.10
N ILE A 712 14.70 -26.39 -20.22
CA ILE A 712 14.57 -25.19 -21.07
C ILE A 712 15.44 -24.04 -20.54
N GLU A 713 15.52 -23.87 -19.21
CA GLU A 713 16.37 -22.84 -18.58
C GLU A 713 17.86 -23.07 -18.86
N GLU A 714 18.28 -24.32 -19.03
CA GLU A 714 19.67 -24.70 -19.35
C GLU A 714 19.93 -24.88 -20.85
N MET A 715 18.91 -24.68 -21.69
CA MET A 715 18.99 -24.96 -23.12
C MET A 715 20.05 -24.09 -23.84
N PRO A 716 20.86 -24.67 -24.74
CA PRO A 716 21.71 -23.87 -25.62
C PRO A 716 20.86 -23.11 -26.66
N LEU A 717 21.12 -21.81 -26.80
CA LEU A 717 20.54 -21.01 -27.87
C LEU A 717 21.34 -21.23 -29.16
N GLU A 718 20.66 -21.24 -30.30
CA GLU A 718 21.36 -21.43 -31.57
C GLU A 718 22.24 -20.21 -31.92
N PRO A 719 23.51 -20.42 -32.36
CA PRO A 719 24.41 -19.30 -32.68
C PRO A 719 23.87 -18.35 -33.77
N TYR A 720 23.08 -18.88 -34.70
CA TYR A 720 22.42 -18.06 -35.73
C TYR A 720 21.36 -17.14 -35.11
N PHE A 721 20.55 -17.66 -34.20
CA PHE A 721 19.53 -16.89 -33.48
C PHE A 721 20.16 -15.78 -32.62
N GLU A 722 21.20 -16.09 -31.85
CA GLU A 722 21.88 -15.07 -31.02
C GLU A 722 22.40 -13.91 -31.87
N LYS A 723 23.08 -14.22 -32.99
CA LYS A 723 23.61 -13.21 -33.90
C LYS A 723 22.51 -12.38 -34.55
N GLN A 724 21.42 -13.03 -34.96
CA GLN A 724 20.28 -12.34 -35.56
C GLN A 724 19.58 -11.42 -34.56
N LEU A 725 19.40 -11.89 -33.33
CA LEU A 725 18.84 -11.11 -32.23
C LEU A 725 19.68 -9.86 -31.96
N GLU A 726 21.01 -10.00 -31.87
CA GLU A 726 21.91 -8.85 -31.71
C GLU A 726 21.78 -7.83 -32.84
N GLN A 727 21.69 -8.29 -34.08
CA GLN A 727 21.54 -7.41 -35.25
C GLN A 727 20.21 -6.65 -35.23
N LYS A 728 19.10 -7.35 -34.97
CA LYS A 728 17.76 -6.75 -34.91
C LYS A 728 17.61 -5.82 -33.71
N PHE A 729 18.17 -6.19 -32.56
CA PHE A 729 18.26 -5.33 -31.38
C PHE A 729 19.01 -4.03 -31.68
N ALA A 730 20.18 -4.12 -32.33
CA ALA A 730 20.97 -2.96 -32.70
C ALA A 730 20.27 -2.05 -33.70
N ALA A 731 19.52 -2.62 -34.64
CA ALA A 731 18.72 -1.87 -35.61
C ALA A 731 17.54 -1.15 -34.93
N ALA A 732 16.76 -1.85 -34.11
CA ALA A 732 15.56 -1.32 -33.47
C ALA A 732 15.88 -0.24 -32.42
N PHE A 733 16.86 -0.49 -31.55
CA PHE A 733 17.19 0.40 -30.44
C PHE A 733 18.34 1.36 -30.73
N LYS A 734 18.90 1.31 -31.96
CA LYS A 734 20.02 2.15 -32.42
C LYS A 734 21.25 2.09 -31.49
N ASN A 735 21.41 0.99 -30.77
CA ASN A 735 22.48 0.76 -29.80
C ASN A 735 22.68 -0.74 -29.57
N LYS A 736 23.85 -1.14 -29.07
CA LYS A 736 24.18 -2.55 -28.86
C LYS A 736 23.41 -3.14 -27.68
N MET A 737 23.11 -4.44 -27.79
CA MET A 737 22.67 -5.24 -26.65
C MET A 737 23.73 -5.17 -25.54
N GLY A 738 23.30 -4.98 -24.28
CA GLY A 738 24.20 -4.66 -23.16
C GLY A 738 24.25 -3.17 -22.80
N ASN A 739 23.78 -2.27 -23.68
CA ASN A 739 23.82 -0.81 -23.44
C ASN A 739 22.44 -0.15 -23.32
N VAL A 740 21.36 -0.89 -23.59
CA VAL A 740 19.98 -0.42 -23.47
C VAL A 740 19.26 -1.36 -22.52
N PRO A 741 18.75 -0.85 -21.38
CA PRO A 741 17.94 -1.67 -20.51
C PRO A 741 16.60 -1.99 -21.19
N VAL A 742 16.15 -3.23 -21.08
CA VAL A 742 14.94 -3.72 -21.76
C VAL A 742 14.00 -4.48 -20.83
N PHE A 743 12.73 -4.54 -21.24
CA PHE A 743 11.73 -5.46 -20.73
C PHE A 743 11.59 -6.66 -21.65
N LEU A 744 11.62 -7.86 -21.07
CA LEU A 744 11.30 -9.10 -21.77
C LEU A 744 9.89 -9.52 -21.32
N ARG A 745 8.92 -9.34 -22.20
CA ARG A 745 7.51 -9.63 -21.94
C ARG A 745 7.13 -10.94 -22.59
N SER A 746 6.72 -11.92 -21.78
CA SER A 746 6.13 -13.15 -22.31
C SER A 746 4.80 -12.86 -23.00
N ASP A 747 4.59 -13.53 -24.13
CA ASP A 747 3.40 -13.37 -24.96
C ASP A 747 3.08 -14.69 -25.65
N THR A 748 1.87 -15.24 -25.50
CA THR A 748 1.55 -16.61 -25.98
C THR A 748 0.40 -16.63 -26.97
N ASN A 749 0.32 -17.70 -27.77
CA ASN A 749 -0.76 -17.94 -28.74
C ASN A 749 -2.17 -18.11 -28.13
N MET A 750 -2.29 -18.15 -26.81
CA MET A 750 -3.53 -18.45 -26.10
C MET A 750 -4.08 -17.27 -25.27
N GLU A 751 -3.38 -16.13 -25.17
CA GLU A 751 -3.80 -15.04 -24.27
C GLU A 751 -5.10 -14.32 -24.66
N ASP A 752 -5.50 -14.38 -25.94
CA ASP A 752 -6.69 -13.71 -26.51
C ASP A 752 -7.86 -14.66 -26.83
N LEU A 753 -7.82 -15.91 -26.37
CA LEU A 753 -8.94 -16.84 -26.57
C LEU A 753 -10.18 -16.31 -25.83
N LYS A 754 -11.33 -16.31 -26.50
CA LYS A 754 -12.62 -15.91 -25.91
C LYS A 754 -12.82 -16.68 -24.59
N GLU A 755 -13.10 -16.00 -23.48
CA GLU A 755 -13.24 -16.61 -22.13
C GLU A 755 -11.94 -17.15 -21.47
N PHE A 756 -10.76 -16.84 -22.02
CA PHE A 756 -9.46 -17.13 -21.40
C PHE A 756 -8.63 -15.85 -21.27
N THR A 757 -8.05 -15.59 -20.09
CA THR A 757 -7.15 -14.45 -19.90
C THR A 757 -5.82 -14.91 -19.31
N GLY A 758 -4.72 -14.57 -19.99
CA GLY A 758 -3.35 -14.89 -19.57
C GLY A 758 -2.72 -13.93 -18.54
N ALA A 759 -3.49 -12.94 -18.06
CA ALA A 759 -2.97 -11.88 -17.20
C ALA A 759 -2.35 -12.43 -15.90
N GLY A 760 -1.08 -12.11 -15.65
CA GLY A 760 -0.36 -12.54 -14.45
C GLY A 760 0.09 -14.02 -14.44
N LEU A 761 -0.09 -14.77 -15.54
CA LEU A 761 0.34 -16.18 -15.62
C LEU A 761 1.75 -16.38 -16.16
N ASN A 762 2.26 -15.42 -16.93
CA ASN A 762 3.52 -15.54 -17.65
C ASN A 762 4.57 -14.53 -17.17
N LEU A 763 5.85 -14.90 -17.25
CA LEU A 763 6.96 -14.11 -16.70
C LEU A 763 7.17 -12.81 -17.51
N THR A 764 7.36 -11.70 -16.79
CA THR A 764 7.93 -10.47 -17.34
C THR A 764 9.19 -10.15 -16.57
N LEU A 765 10.28 -9.88 -17.27
CA LEU A 765 11.54 -9.47 -16.66
C LEU A 765 11.76 -7.99 -16.94
N PHE A 766 12.02 -7.23 -15.87
CA PHE A 766 12.11 -5.79 -15.92
C PHE A 766 13.56 -5.31 -15.90
N ASN A 767 13.83 -4.26 -16.68
CA ASN A 767 15.05 -3.46 -16.64
C ASN A 767 16.36 -4.25 -16.77
N ILE A 768 16.40 -5.25 -17.66
CA ILE A 768 17.60 -6.04 -17.90
C ILE A 768 18.52 -5.28 -18.85
N LEU A 769 19.76 -5.01 -18.42
CA LEU A 769 20.77 -4.36 -19.24
C LEU A 769 21.74 -5.37 -19.87
N ASP A 770 22.35 -6.23 -19.06
CA ASP A 770 23.45 -7.10 -19.52
C ASP A 770 22.97 -8.10 -20.57
N LYS A 771 23.79 -8.28 -21.62
CA LYS A 771 23.51 -9.16 -22.75
C LYS A 771 23.24 -10.60 -22.29
N GLU A 772 24.11 -11.13 -21.44
CA GLU A 772 24.01 -12.50 -20.93
C GLU A 772 22.70 -12.67 -20.14
N ASN A 773 22.32 -11.67 -19.35
CA ASN A 773 21.06 -11.68 -18.60
C ASN A 773 19.83 -11.60 -19.53
N ILE A 774 19.92 -10.93 -20.68
CA ILE A 774 18.85 -10.93 -21.71
C ILE A 774 18.69 -12.34 -22.30
N LEU A 775 19.79 -13.00 -22.66
CA LEU A 775 19.76 -14.36 -23.22
C LEU A 775 19.23 -15.39 -22.21
N GLU A 776 19.67 -15.31 -20.96
CA GLU A 776 19.12 -16.13 -19.87
C GLU A 776 17.64 -15.81 -19.60
N GLY A 777 17.27 -14.53 -19.71
CA GLY A 777 15.88 -14.08 -19.59
C GLY A 777 14.97 -14.69 -20.64
N ILE A 778 15.42 -14.84 -21.89
CA ILE A 778 14.67 -15.49 -22.97
C ILE A 778 14.33 -16.94 -22.60
N LYS A 779 15.30 -17.70 -22.10
CA LYS A 779 15.10 -19.09 -21.66
C LYS A 779 14.09 -19.18 -20.51
N LYS A 780 14.21 -18.31 -19.52
CA LYS A 780 13.26 -18.23 -18.39
C LYS A 780 11.84 -17.90 -18.85
N VAL A 781 11.69 -16.98 -19.81
CA VAL A 781 10.39 -16.64 -20.39
C VAL A 781 9.79 -17.84 -21.12
N TRP A 782 10.57 -18.54 -21.96
CA TRP A 782 10.13 -19.77 -22.63
C TRP A 782 9.78 -20.91 -21.67
N ALA A 783 10.43 -20.97 -20.51
CA ALA A 783 10.13 -21.95 -19.46
C ALA A 783 8.87 -21.61 -18.64
N SER A 784 8.48 -20.33 -18.59
CA SER A 784 7.41 -19.84 -17.70
C SER A 784 6.01 -20.48 -17.89
N PRO A 785 5.58 -20.88 -19.10
CA PRO A 785 4.30 -21.57 -19.27
C PRO A 785 4.25 -22.94 -18.59
N TYR A 786 5.39 -23.56 -18.29
CA TYR A 786 5.48 -24.92 -17.72
C TYR A 786 5.55 -24.91 -16.18
N THR A 787 5.34 -23.76 -15.55
CA THR A 787 5.15 -23.66 -14.10
C THR A 787 3.83 -24.30 -13.67
N GLU A 788 3.74 -24.76 -12.42
CA GLU A 788 2.51 -25.35 -11.86
C GLU A 788 1.30 -24.42 -12.04
N ARG A 789 1.47 -23.12 -11.77
CA ARG A 789 0.41 -22.11 -11.89
C ARG A 789 -0.13 -22.03 -13.31
N SER A 790 0.76 -21.85 -14.30
CA SER A 790 0.36 -21.71 -15.70
C SER A 790 -0.23 -23.01 -16.24
N PHE A 791 0.30 -24.17 -15.84
CA PHE A 791 -0.23 -25.48 -16.22
C PHE A 791 -1.65 -25.72 -15.67
N LYS A 792 -1.85 -25.58 -14.35
CA LYS A 792 -3.17 -25.77 -13.71
C LYS A 792 -4.23 -24.89 -14.33
N TRP A 793 -3.84 -23.66 -14.67
CA TRP A 793 -4.71 -22.74 -15.37
C TRP A 793 -5.13 -23.26 -16.74
N ARG A 794 -4.16 -23.65 -17.58
CA ARG A 794 -4.42 -24.15 -18.94
C ARG A 794 -5.26 -25.43 -18.94
N GLN A 795 -4.97 -26.38 -18.06
CA GLN A 795 -5.68 -27.67 -18.03
C GLN A 795 -7.18 -27.54 -17.67
N LYS A 796 -7.52 -26.50 -16.89
CA LYS A 796 -8.91 -26.20 -16.54
C LYS A 796 -9.75 -25.75 -17.74
N TYR A 797 -9.17 -24.94 -18.64
CA TYR A 797 -9.92 -24.26 -19.70
C TYR A 797 -9.64 -24.78 -21.12
N LEU A 798 -8.51 -25.45 -21.35
CA LEU A 798 -8.10 -25.89 -22.67
C LEU A 798 -8.25 -27.41 -22.84
N ASN A 799 -8.64 -27.82 -24.04
CA ASN A 799 -8.71 -29.25 -24.42
C ASN A 799 -7.36 -29.81 -24.92
N ASN A 800 -6.49 -28.93 -25.40
CA ASN A 800 -5.17 -29.26 -25.95
C ASN A 800 -4.07 -28.38 -25.30
N PRO A 801 -3.96 -28.41 -23.96
CA PRO A 801 -3.09 -27.52 -23.19
C PRO A 801 -1.61 -27.63 -23.57
N GLU A 802 -1.17 -28.74 -24.16
CA GLU A 802 0.19 -28.95 -24.66
C GLU A 802 0.61 -27.98 -25.77
N ASN A 803 -0.35 -27.40 -26.51
CA ASN A 803 -0.07 -26.52 -27.66
C ASN A 803 0.13 -25.06 -27.25
N VAL A 804 1.06 -24.83 -26.32
CA VAL A 804 1.50 -23.50 -25.90
C VAL A 804 2.77 -23.09 -26.64
N TYR A 805 2.70 -21.97 -27.34
CA TYR A 805 3.83 -21.39 -28.06
C TYR A 805 4.08 -20.00 -27.49
N PRO A 806 5.14 -19.80 -26.69
CA PRO A 806 5.57 -18.48 -26.26
C PRO A 806 6.35 -17.77 -27.36
N SER A 807 5.94 -16.53 -27.62
CA SER A 807 6.74 -15.47 -28.24
C SER A 807 7.25 -14.52 -27.16
N ILE A 808 8.22 -13.68 -27.51
CA ILE A 808 8.79 -12.70 -26.57
C ILE A 808 8.78 -11.34 -27.24
N LEU A 809 8.18 -10.36 -26.55
CA LEU A 809 8.25 -8.95 -26.90
C LEU A 809 9.37 -8.30 -26.07
N ILE A 810 10.37 -7.76 -26.76
CA ILE A 810 11.48 -7.02 -26.17
C ILE A 810 11.30 -5.53 -26.48
N ILE A 811 11.20 -4.70 -25.45
CA ILE A 811 11.05 -3.24 -25.56
C ILE A 811 12.04 -2.53 -24.64
N PRO A 812 12.48 -1.30 -24.93
CA PRO A 812 13.35 -0.56 -24.03
C PRO A 812 12.61 -0.20 -22.74
N SER A 813 13.34 -0.16 -21.62
CA SER A 813 12.86 0.48 -20.40
C SER A 813 12.63 1.97 -20.69
N VAL A 814 11.54 2.52 -20.15
CA VAL A 814 11.22 3.94 -20.24
C VAL A 814 11.35 4.55 -18.85
N ASP A 815 12.17 5.60 -18.73
CA ASP A 815 12.26 6.40 -17.53
C ASP A 815 11.04 7.33 -17.47
N VAL A 816 10.17 7.11 -16.48
CA VAL A 816 8.89 7.80 -16.36
C VAL A 816 8.67 8.25 -14.93
N GLU A 817 8.17 9.48 -14.77
CA GLU A 817 7.74 9.99 -13.47
C GLU A 817 6.47 9.27 -12.98
N TYR A 818 5.61 8.86 -13.92
CA TYR A 818 4.35 8.18 -13.65
C TYR A 818 4.08 7.06 -14.67
N SER A 819 3.47 5.97 -14.24
CA SER A 819 2.97 4.92 -15.12
C SER A 819 1.63 4.38 -14.64
N GLY A 820 0.83 3.80 -15.53
CA GLY A 820 -0.54 3.42 -15.19
C GLY A 820 -1.26 2.59 -16.23
N VAL A 821 -2.51 2.27 -15.91
CA VAL A 821 -3.48 1.59 -16.79
C VAL A 821 -4.69 2.49 -16.98
N MET A 822 -5.17 2.54 -18.21
CA MET A 822 -6.39 3.22 -18.60
C MET A 822 -7.38 2.19 -19.15
N ILE A 823 -8.63 2.28 -18.70
CA ILE A 823 -9.73 1.42 -19.14
C ILE A 823 -10.83 2.33 -19.66
N THR A 824 -11.09 2.24 -20.96
CA THR A 824 -12.03 3.08 -21.71
C THR A 824 -13.43 2.48 -21.79
N LYS A 825 -13.80 1.65 -20.81
CA LYS A 825 -15.10 0.99 -20.74
C LYS A 825 -15.54 0.99 -19.29
N GLY A 826 -16.79 1.39 -19.03
CA GLY A 826 -17.23 1.64 -17.67
C GLY A 826 -17.07 0.48 -16.72
N ILE A 827 -16.13 0.64 -15.81
CA ILE A 827 -15.88 -0.28 -14.71
C ILE A 827 -16.67 0.13 -13.48
N ASN A 828 -16.82 1.43 -13.25
CA ASN A 828 -17.42 1.98 -12.05
C ASN A 828 -18.90 2.28 -12.25
N ARG A 829 -19.26 2.96 -13.34
CA ARG A 829 -20.64 3.37 -13.65
C ARG A 829 -21.38 2.38 -14.55
N GLY A 830 -20.67 1.39 -15.09
CA GLY A 830 -21.25 0.34 -15.93
C GLY A 830 -21.76 0.80 -17.30
N ASN A 831 -21.32 1.97 -17.79
CA ASN A 831 -21.69 2.50 -19.11
C ASN A 831 -20.45 2.86 -19.95
N GLU A 832 -20.63 3.11 -21.26
CA GLU A 832 -19.50 3.36 -22.18
C GLU A 832 -18.87 4.76 -22.03
N ASP A 833 -19.53 5.67 -21.29
CA ASP A 833 -19.04 7.02 -21.01
C ASP A 833 -18.06 7.09 -19.83
N ASP A 834 -17.76 5.95 -19.20
CA ASP A 834 -16.88 5.86 -18.03
C ASP A 834 -15.45 5.45 -18.42
N LEU A 835 -14.50 6.29 -18.00
CA LEU A 835 -13.06 6.16 -18.19
C LEU A 835 -12.39 6.00 -16.83
N THR A 836 -11.70 4.89 -16.62
CA THR A 836 -10.91 4.66 -15.41
C THR A 836 -9.43 4.76 -15.72
N VAL A 837 -8.70 5.61 -14.97
CA VAL A 837 -7.24 5.72 -15.04
C VAL A 837 -6.67 5.42 -13.67
N ALA A 838 -5.76 4.46 -13.60
CA ALA A 838 -5.03 4.11 -12.39
C ALA A 838 -3.53 4.29 -12.65
N PHE A 839 -2.86 5.13 -11.86
CA PHE A 839 -1.45 5.44 -12.05
C PHE A 839 -0.67 5.43 -10.72
N SER A 840 0.64 5.23 -10.82
CA SER A 840 1.60 5.26 -9.72
C SER A 840 2.81 6.10 -10.12
N ARG A 841 3.63 6.52 -9.14
CA ARG A 841 4.92 7.16 -9.42
C ARG A 841 5.95 6.10 -9.83
N GLY A 842 6.81 6.46 -10.79
CA GLY A 842 7.84 5.58 -11.33
C GLY A 842 7.32 4.53 -12.31
N ALA A 843 8.19 3.58 -12.66
CA ALA A 843 7.88 2.48 -13.56
C ALA A 843 7.25 1.29 -12.80
N GLY A 844 6.26 0.63 -13.39
CA GLY A 844 5.58 -0.55 -12.83
C GLY A 844 4.07 -0.57 -13.04
N GLY A 845 3.48 0.57 -13.38
CA GLY A 845 2.04 0.75 -13.46
C GLY A 845 1.38 0.72 -12.08
N ALA A 846 0.07 0.91 -12.04
CA ALA A 846 -0.73 0.79 -10.82
C ALA A 846 -1.25 -0.64 -10.58
N VAL A 847 -0.77 -1.63 -11.33
CA VAL A 847 -1.33 -2.99 -11.47
C VAL A 847 -0.74 -3.97 -10.47
#